data_AF-A0A667YC28-F1
#
_entry.id   AF-A0A667YC28-F1
#
_cell.length_a   1.000
_cell.length_b   1.000
_cell.length_c   1.000
_cell.angle_alpha   90.00
_cell.angle_beta   90.00
_cell.angle_gamma   90.00
#
_symmetry.space_group_name_H-M   'P 1'
#
loop_
_entity.id
_entity.type
_entity.pdbx_description
1 polymer ?
#
loop_
_entity_poly.entity_id
_entity_poly.type
_entity_poly.pdbx_seq_one_letter_code
_entity_poly.pdbx_strand_id
1 'polypeptide(L)'
;MATSYFPPFFLILVLSTLFLLLLKLQPSVAPSTAPLQSSSPSCGPGQSWAVHLHPGPHLKKRSSVDLDVAEQAGLENQGQIGQLEGHYLLCSASGGNGVQPGDILAAHPHVLWHSQERVLSRSKRSVAFNDPRYPKQWHLHNDINKGMDINVTGVWERNITGQGVTVVVVDDGVEHTLQDIQPNYSPEGSYDLNSNDPDPMPHPDAHSDNHHGTRCAGEIAAVPNNSFCAVGVAYGSKVAGIRVLDGPLTDSMEAIAFNKHYQVNDVYSCSWGPDDDGHTVDGPHPLGKAALQHGVIAGRRGFGSIFVVASGNGGQYNDNCNYDGYANSIYTITIGAVDENGRMPFYAEECASMLAVTFSSGGNRMRSIVTSDWSMQKGTGCTDGHTGTSAAAPLAAGMVALMLQVRPCLTWRDVQHIIAFTATKCDASADWKVNGAGFHHSHQHGFEAICVVVTFTFMSSGMQTLEHVSVTVTITHPCRGNVEIVLVCPSGMTSLIGARRAIDRDSSGYQDWTFSTVRCWGERAEGQYRLQICADIGLLKHWKLTLYGSSLTYSEVKDRQRLVEEAMSGQYLDSSFSLPCPPGLDVPPEIINPFTSNNLKFLLLLGCFALFWSLYYTLEVTMAHLELRDLLCLRKRRRGHRARGVEEAAPEHEEKERDSRIELHSVADVDTRPLLISEERPGT
;
A
#
# COMPACT_ATOMS: atom_id res chain seq x y z
N MET A 1 -34.09 -71.63 -16.09
CA MET A 1 -33.73 -70.33 -16.68
C MET A 1 -32.90 -69.58 -15.65
N ALA A 2 -31.61 -69.35 -15.91
CA ALA A 2 -30.76 -68.49 -15.10
C ALA A 2 -30.09 -67.50 -16.07
N THR A 3 -30.40 -66.22 -15.93
CA THR A 3 -29.85 -65.14 -16.74
C THR A 3 -28.93 -64.29 -15.87
N SER A 4 -27.66 -64.25 -16.23
CA SER A 4 -26.58 -63.56 -15.54
C SER A 4 -26.52 -62.08 -15.95
N TYR A 5 -26.49 -61.20 -14.96
CA TYR A 5 -26.29 -59.76 -15.10
C TYR A 5 -24.81 -59.44 -15.34
N PHE A 6 -24.51 -58.72 -16.43
CA PHE A 6 -23.21 -58.07 -16.69
C PHE A 6 -23.37 -56.54 -16.53
N PRO A 7 -22.62 -55.85 -15.65
CA PRO A 7 -22.78 -54.42 -15.42
C PRO A 7 -21.93 -53.57 -16.40
N PRO A 8 -22.31 -52.31 -16.65
CA PRO A 8 -21.87 -51.49 -17.79
C PRO A 8 -20.46 -50.88 -17.65
N PHE A 9 -19.66 -51.35 -16.69
CA PHE A 9 -18.34 -50.78 -16.39
C PHE A 9 -17.27 -51.15 -17.43
N PHE A 10 -17.42 -52.30 -18.09
CA PHE A 10 -16.46 -52.77 -19.10
C PHE A 10 -16.56 -52.00 -20.42
N LEU A 11 -17.74 -51.50 -20.78
CA LEU A 11 -17.93 -50.76 -22.04
C LEU A 11 -17.26 -49.37 -21.98
N ILE A 12 -17.24 -48.75 -20.80
CA ILE A 12 -16.65 -47.42 -20.58
C ILE A 12 -15.12 -47.48 -20.61
N LEU A 13 -14.51 -48.57 -20.11
CA LEU A 13 -13.06 -48.76 -20.13
C LEU A 13 -12.52 -49.06 -21.55
N VAL A 14 -13.31 -49.75 -22.38
CA VAL A 14 -12.94 -50.04 -23.77
C VAL A 14 -13.08 -48.80 -24.66
N LEU A 15 -14.05 -47.92 -24.38
CA LEU A 15 -14.20 -46.66 -25.13
C LEU A 15 -13.13 -45.62 -24.78
N SER A 16 -12.68 -45.55 -23.51
CA SER A 16 -11.61 -44.61 -23.12
C SER A 16 -10.24 -45.01 -23.68
N THR A 17 -9.97 -46.31 -23.80
CA THR A 17 -8.71 -46.83 -24.37
C THR A 17 -8.65 -46.68 -25.89
N LEU A 18 -9.78 -46.74 -26.61
CA LEU A 18 -9.82 -46.44 -28.05
C LEU A 18 -9.58 -44.95 -28.36
N PHE A 19 -10.07 -44.03 -27.50
CA PHE A 19 -9.86 -42.59 -27.67
C PHE A 19 -8.40 -42.18 -27.46
N LEU A 20 -7.71 -42.82 -26.51
CA LEU A 20 -6.27 -42.63 -26.27
C LEU A 20 -5.38 -43.20 -27.38
N LEU A 21 -5.87 -44.19 -28.15
CA LEU A 21 -5.12 -44.74 -29.30
C LEU A 21 -5.27 -43.87 -30.56
N LEU A 22 -6.41 -43.19 -30.75
CA LEU A 22 -6.66 -42.28 -31.87
C LEU A 22 -5.91 -40.95 -31.77
N LEU A 23 -5.53 -40.52 -30.56
CA LEU A 23 -4.70 -39.33 -30.34
C LEU A 23 -3.20 -39.55 -30.62
N LYS A 24 -2.74 -40.79 -30.84
CA LYS A 24 -1.33 -41.10 -31.15
C LYS A 24 -1.02 -41.22 -32.65
N LEU A 25 -1.98 -40.93 -33.53
CA LEU A 25 -1.84 -41.05 -35.00
C LEU A 25 -2.03 -39.71 -35.73
N GLN A 26 -1.67 -38.58 -35.11
CA GLN A 26 -1.42 -37.35 -35.86
C GLN A 26 0.07 -37.25 -36.22
N PRO A 27 0.42 -36.95 -37.48
CA PRO A 27 1.82 -36.81 -37.88
C PRO A 27 2.46 -35.65 -37.13
N SER A 28 3.61 -35.94 -36.50
CA SER A 28 4.52 -34.97 -35.92
C SER A 28 4.95 -33.99 -37.01
N VAL A 29 4.39 -32.78 -36.99
CA VAL A 29 4.93 -31.65 -37.74
C VAL A 29 6.08 -31.10 -36.90
N ALA A 30 7.30 -31.48 -37.28
CA ALA A 30 8.49 -30.85 -36.74
C ALA A 30 8.40 -29.33 -37.01
N PRO A 31 8.68 -28.45 -36.02
CA PRO A 31 8.81 -27.04 -36.28
C PRO A 31 10.00 -26.86 -37.22
N SER A 32 9.74 -26.43 -38.45
CA SER A 32 10.79 -25.99 -39.35
C SER A 32 11.45 -24.78 -38.70
N THR A 33 12.67 -24.97 -38.22
CA THR A 33 13.59 -23.88 -37.89
C THR A 33 13.97 -23.20 -39.20
N ALA A 34 13.09 -22.30 -39.67
CA ALA A 34 13.49 -21.23 -40.56
C ALA A 34 14.26 -20.20 -39.72
N PRO A 35 15.40 -19.67 -40.19
CA PRO A 35 16.06 -18.58 -39.50
C PRO A 35 15.11 -17.38 -39.46
N LEU A 36 14.84 -16.86 -38.27
CA LEU A 36 14.27 -15.53 -38.07
C LEU A 36 15.28 -14.51 -38.61
N GLN A 37 15.23 -14.25 -39.91
CA GLN A 37 15.71 -12.99 -40.46
C GLN A 37 14.71 -11.91 -40.04
N SER A 38 15.11 -11.14 -39.03
CA SER A 38 14.52 -9.85 -38.72
C SER A 38 14.80 -8.88 -39.87
N SER A 39 13.95 -8.90 -40.88
CA SER A 39 13.77 -7.76 -41.79
C SER A 39 12.28 -7.53 -41.90
N SER A 40 11.74 -6.73 -40.98
CA SER A 40 10.44 -6.09 -41.19
C SER A 40 10.53 -5.28 -42.48
N PRO A 41 9.86 -5.68 -43.58
CA PRO A 41 9.84 -4.91 -44.81
C PRO A 41 8.70 -3.90 -44.63
N SER A 42 8.88 -2.92 -43.75
CA SER A 42 7.90 -1.84 -43.64
C SER A 42 8.13 -0.89 -44.80
N CYS A 43 7.18 -0.90 -45.72
CA CYS A 43 7.13 0.01 -46.84
C CYS A 43 7.15 1.45 -46.32
N GLY A 44 7.89 2.35 -46.99
CA GLY A 44 7.99 3.74 -46.54
C GLY A 44 6.61 4.43 -46.50
N PRO A 45 6.43 5.47 -45.67
CA PRO A 45 5.17 6.21 -45.60
C PRO A 45 4.66 6.64 -46.99
N GLY A 46 3.44 6.23 -47.35
CA GLY A 46 2.81 6.55 -48.64
C GLY A 46 3.23 5.66 -49.82
N GLN A 47 4.03 4.62 -49.59
CA GLN A 47 4.51 3.68 -50.61
C GLN A 47 3.80 2.32 -50.59
N SER A 48 2.67 2.21 -49.89
CA SER A 48 1.91 0.98 -49.74
C SER A 48 0.44 1.14 -50.14
N TRP A 49 -0.15 0.04 -50.60
CA TRP A 49 -1.54 -0.10 -51.00
C TRP A 49 -2.14 -1.33 -50.32
N ALA A 50 -3.27 -1.14 -49.65
CA ALA A 50 -4.10 -2.24 -49.20
C ALA A 50 -5.05 -2.63 -50.34
N VAL A 51 -5.14 -3.92 -50.66
CA VAL A 51 -6.01 -4.45 -51.72
C VAL A 51 -6.87 -5.59 -51.18
N HIS A 52 -8.11 -5.67 -51.64
CA HIS A 52 -9.00 -6.81 -51.39
C HIS A 52 -9.24 -7.52 -52.72
N LEU A 53 -8.92 -8.81 -52.77
CA LEU A 53 -8.98 -9.62 -53.98
C LEU A 53 -10.14 -10.61 -53.93
N HIS A 54 -10.67 -10.98 -55.09
CA HIS A 54 -11.76 -11.96 -55.17
C HIS A 54 -11.30 -13.33 -54.62
N PRO A 55 -12.08 -13.99 -53.77
CA PRO A 55 -11.79 -15.36 -53.34
C PRO A 55 -11.98 -16.30 -54.54
N GLY A 56 -10.88 -16.60 -55.23
CA GLY A 56 -10.90 -17.51 -56.37
C GLY A 56 -11.25 -18.93 -55.93
N PRO A 57 -12.11 -19.67 -56.67
CA PRO A 57 -12.35 -21.07 -56.37
C PRO A 57 -11.06 -21.86 -56.54
N HIS A 58 -10.67 -22.60 -55.50
CA HIS A 58 -9.53 -23.51 -55.39
C HIS A 58 -8.82 -23.84 -56.71
N LEU A 59 -7.75 -23.12 -57.05
CA LEU A 59 -6.81 -23.52 -58.09
C LEU A 59 -5.49 -23.96 -57.45
N LYS A 60 -5.38 -25.28 -57.30
CA LYS A 60 -4.08 -25.96 -57.14
C LYS A 60 -3.20 -25.60 -58.35
N LYS A 61 -2.13 -24.85 -58.05
CA LYS A 61 -0.92 -24.55 -58.84
C LYS A 61 -0.91 -23.31 -59.75
N ARG A 62 -0.07 -22.36 -59.29
CA ARG A 62 1.05 -21.69 -60.01
C ARG A 62 0.87 -20.26 -60.53
N SER A 63 0.16 -19.43 -59.79
CA SER A 63 0.53 -18.06 -59.39
C SER A 63 -0.57 -17.61 -58.44
N SER A 64 -0.24 -17.10 -57.26
CA SER A 64 -1.27 -16.61 -56.36
C SER A 64 -1.77 -15.27 -56.94
N VAL A 65 -3.09 -15.08 -57.03
CA VAL A 65 -3.71 -13.93 -57.73
C VAL A 65 -3.17 -12.59 -57.18
N ASP A 66 -2.84 -12.58 -55.90
CA ASP A 66 -2.13 -11.52 -55.18
C ASP A 66 -0.74 -11.21 -55.73
N LEU A 67 0.06 -12.21 -56.12
CA LEU A 67 1.37 -11.99 -56.76
C LEU A 67 1.24 -11.44 -58.18
N ASP A 68 0.24 -11.90 -58.95
CA ASP A 68 -0.02 -11.40 -60.31
C ASP A 68 -0.51 -9.95 -60.29
N VAL A 69 -1.44 -9.62 -59.39
CA VAL A 69 -1.89 -8.24 -59.16
C VAL A 69 -0.73 -7.34 -58.74
N ALA A 70 0.15 -7.83 -57.85
CA ALA A 70 1.31 -7.08 -57.40
C ALA A 70 2.29 -6.81 -58.55
N GLU A 71 2.65 -7.84 -59.32
CA GLU A 71 3.56 -7.72 -60.46
C GLU A 71 3.03 -6.75 -61.52
N GLN A 72 1.75 -6.87 -61.89
CA GLN A 72 1.12 -5.97 -62.88
C GLN A 72 1.07 -4.52 -62.40
N ALA A 73 0.84 -4.29 -61.11
CA ALA A 73 0.85 -2.96 -60.52
C ALA A 73 2.26 -2.38 -60.27
N GLY A 74 3.32 -3.16 -60.54
CA GLY A 74 4.71 -2.78 -60.23
C GLY A 74 4.97 -2.71 -58.72
N LEU A 75 4.23 -3.48 -57.93
CA LEU A 75 4.30 -3.55 -56.48
C LEU A 75 4.81 -4.92 -56.01
N GLU A 76 5.39 -4.95 -54.83
CA GLU A 76 5.82 -6.16 -54.14
C GLU A 76 4.77 -6.56 -53.09
N ASN A 77 4.35 -7.81 -53.09
CA ASN A 77 3.36 -8.32 -52.15
C ASN A 77 4.02 -8.66 -50.80
N GLN A 78 3.59 -7.98 -49.74
CA GLN A 78 4.05 -8.16 -48.36
C GLN A 78 3.21 -9.18 -47.57
N GLY A 79 2.24 -9.83 -48.22
CA GLY A 79 1.38 -10.83 -47.64
C GLY A 79 0.04 -10.28 -47.15
N GLN A 80 -0.70 -11.14 -46.44
CA GLN A 80 -2.04 -10.83 -45.96
C GLN A 80 -2.01 -9.80 -44.82
N ILE A 81 -2.95 -8.86 -44.83
CA ILE A 81 -3.13 -7.87 -43.77
C ILE A 81 -3.76 -8.55 -42.55
N GLY A 82 -2.91 -9.02 -41.63
CA GLY A 82 -3.34 -9.72 -40.43
C GLY A 82 -4.22 -10.93 -40.75
N GLN A 83 -5.37 -11.05 -40.08
CA GLN A 83 -6.33 -12.13 -40.28
C GLN A 83 -7.44 -11.79 -41.30
N LEU A 84 -7.31 -10.69 -42.05
CA LEU A 84 -8.28 -10.30 -43.06
C LEU A 84 -8.10 -11.15 -44.32
N GLU A 85 -8.90 -12.20 -44.46
CA GLU A 85 -8.87 -13.08 -45.63
C GLU A 85 -9.11 -12.27 -46.92
N GLY A 86 -8.32 -12.56 -47.95
CA GLY A 86 -8.37 -11.86 -49.25
C GLY A 86 -7.80 -10.45 -49.26
N HIS A 87 -7.33 -9.91 -48.12
CA HIS A 87 -6.74 -8.57 -48.04
C HIS A 87 -5.22 -8.64 -47.98
N TYR A 88 -4.54 -7.98 -48.92
CA TYR A 88 -3.09 -8.02 -49.06
C TYR A 88 -2.49 -6.63 -49.01
N LEU A 89 -1.26 -6.55 -48.50
CA LEU A 89 -0.46 -5.33 -48.49
C LEU A 89 0.53 -5.38 -49.66
N LEU A 90 0.45 -4.40 -50.56
CA LEU A 90 1.34 -4.26 -51.71
C LEU A 90 2.19 -3.01 -51.58
N CYS A 91 3.46 -3.07 -51.96
CA CYS A 91 4.41 -1.99 -51.73
C CYS A 91 5.25 -1.63 -52.94
N SER A 92 5.50 -0.33 -53.12
CA SER A 92 6.37 0.14 -54.20
C SER A 92 7.81 -0.28 -53.91
N ALA A 93 8.43 -1.00 -54.84
CA ALA A 93 9.88 -1.14 -54.85
C ALA A 93 10.51 0.24 -55.11
N SER A 94 11.60 0.55 -54.40
CA SER A 94 12.31 1.82 -54.50
C SER A 94 12.80 2.05 -55.94
N GLY A 95 12.10 2.92 -56.68
CA GLY A 95 12.45 3.33 -58.05
C GLY A 95 11.62 2.63 -59.12
N GLY A 96 10.49 3.24 -59.52
CA GLY A 96 9.61 2.74 -60.57
C GLY A 96 8.93 3.86 -61.36
N ASN A 97 8.97 3.74 -62.69
CA ASN A 97 8.65 4.73 -63.71
C ASN A 97 7.17 5.13 -63.79
N GLY A 98 6.88 6.44 -63.73
CA GLY A 98 5.82 7.15 -64.49
C GLY A 98 4.34 6.73 -64.42
N VAL A 99 4.01 5.55 -63.92
CA VAL A 99 2.67 4.96 -63.88
C VAL A 99 2.23 4.88 -62.43
N GLN A 100 1.03 5.39 -62.13
CA GLN A 100 0.49 5.38 -60.78
C GLN A 100 -0.09 3.98 -60.49
N PRO A 101 0.43 3.23 -59.50
CA PRO A 101 -0.06 1.88 -59.17
C PRO A 101 -1.57 1.83 -58.89
N GLY A 102 -2.14 2.92 -58.38
CA GLY A 102 -3.57 3.05 -58.15
C GLY A 102 -4.44 2.87 -59.40
N ASP A 103 -3.98 3.32 -60.58
CA ASP A 103 -4.75 3.21 -61.82
C ASP A 103 -4.81 1.75 -62.32
N ILE A 104 -3.71 1.01 -62.13
CA ILE A 104 -3.62 -0.41 -62.49
C ILE A 104 -4.50 -1.25 -61.56
N LEU A 105 -4.43 -0.99 -60.25
CA LEU A 105 -5.26 -1.66 -59.26
C LEU A 105 -6.76 -1.39 -59.49
N ALA A 106 -7.13 -0.17 -59.90
CA ALA A 106 -8.51 0.18 -60.22
C ALA A 106 -9.04 -0.54 -61.47
N ALA A 107 -8.18 -0.82 -62.45
CA ALA A 107 -8.54 -1.49 -63.70
C ALA A 107 -8.48 -3.01 -63.62
N HIS A 108 -7.91 -3.58 -62.54
CA HIS A 108 -7.62 -5.00 -62.46
C HIS A 108 -8.88 -5.83 -62.12
N PRO A 109 -9.25 -6.86 -62.92
CA PRO A 109 -10.53 -7.57 -62.78
C PRO A 109 -10.69 -8.37 -61.48
N HIS A 110 -9.59 -8.66 -60.79
CA HIS A 110 -9.58 -9.39 -59.52
C HIS A 110 -9.52 -8.50 -58.27
N VAL A 111 -9.36 -7.17 -58.43
CA VAL A 111 -9.33 -6.22 -57.31
C VAL A 111 -10.75 -5.76 -57.02
N LEU A 112 -11.28 -6.14 -55.86
CA LEU A 112 -12.59 -5.70 -55.38
C LEU A 112 -12.53 -4.31 -54.76
N TRP A 113 -11.42 -4.00 -54.11
CA TRP A 113 -11.18 -2.74 -53.44
C TRP A 113 -9.69 -2.50 -53.32
N HIS A 114 -9.28 -1.24 -53.42
CA HIS A 114 -7.91 -0.84 -53.10
C HIS A 114 -7.90 0.54 -52.44
N SER A 115 -6.89 0.78 -51.62
CA SER A 115 -6.62 2.09 -51.06
C SER A 115 -5.13 2.27 -50.86
N GLN A 116 -4.60 3.41 -51.31
CA GLN A 116 -3.24 3.80 -50.95
C GLN A 116 -3.21 4.12 -49.46
N GLU A 117 -2.31 3.46 -48.73
CA GLU A 117 -2.18 3.67 -47.30
C GLU A 117 -1.68 5.08 -47.03
N ARG A 118 -2.38 5.76 -46.12
CA ARG A 118 -1.98 7.07 -45.61
C ARG A 118 -1.54 6.90 -44.18
N VAL A 119 -0.51 7.66 -43.80
CA VAL A 119 -0.14 7.78 -42.40
C VAL A 119 -1.34 8.34 -41.65
N LEU A 120 -1.94 7.52 -40.80
CA LEU A 120 -3.03 7.94 -39.94
C LEU A 120 -2.41 8.65 -38.73
N SER A 121 -2.66 9.96 -38.63
CA SER A 121 -2.38 10.70 -37.40
C SER A 121 -3.42 10.28 -36.35
N ARG A 122 -2.96 9.62 -35.30
CA ARG A 122 -3.79 9.21 -34.16
C ARG A 122 -3.13 9.75 -32.89
N SER A 123 -3.86 10.51 -32.09
CA SER A 123 -3.46 10.85 -30.72
C SER A 123 -4.02 9.81 -29.77
N LYS A 124 -3.24 9.37 -28.77
CA LYS A 124 -3.81 8.63 -27.64
C LYS A 124 -4.86 9.51 -26.94
N ARG A 125 -6.00 8.94 -26.58
CA ARG A 125 -6.96 9.62 -25.71
C ARG A 125 -6.35 9.61 -24.31
N SER A 126 -5.86 10.74 -23.83
CA SER A 126 -5.37 10.84 -22.46
C SER A 126 -6.54 10.73 -21.48
N VAL A 127 -6.29 10.11 -20.33
CA VAL A 127 -7.18 10.21 -19.18
C VAL A 127 -7.25 11.70 -18.78
N ALA A 128 -8.43 12.28 -18.91
CA ALA A 128 -8.66 13.69 -18.60
C ALA A 128 -9.60 13.78 -17.41
N PHE A 129 -9.21 14.62 -16.45
CA PHE A 129 -9.92 14.86 -15.21
C PHE A 129 -10.39 16.32 -15.16
N ASN A 130 -11.57 16.57 -14.59
CA ASN A 130 -12.09 17.94 -14.42
C ASN A 130 -11.53 18.65 -13.17
N ASP A 131 -10.66 17.96 -12.42
CA ASP A 131 -10.11 18.41 -11.14
C ASP A 131 -9.08 19.54 -11.35
N PRO A 132 -9.24 20.71 -10.71
CA PRO A 132 -8.55 21.95 -11.06
C PRO A 132 -7.03 21.93 -10.80
N ARG A 133 -6.56 21.07 -9.91
CA ARG A 133 -5.12 20.91 -9.57
C ARG A 133 -4.48 19.71 -10.25
N TYR A 134 -5.22 18.82 -10.93
CA TYR A 134 -4.64 17.70 -11.69
C TYR A 134 -3.57 18.14 -12.71
N PRO A 135 -3.73 19.25 -13.47
CA PRO A 135 -2.66 19.74 -14.37
C PRO A 135 -1.36 20.15 -13.64
N LYS A 136 -1.39 20.33 -12.31
CA LYS A 136 -0.21 20.60 -11.48
C LYS A 136 0.39 19.33 -10.86
N GLN A 137 -0.29 18.18 -10.91
CA GLN A 137 0.18 16.90 -10.39
C GLN A 137 1.21 16.24 -11.32
N TRP A 138 2.36 16.92 -11.42
CA TRP A 138 3.47 16.51 -12.27
C TRP A 138 4.00 15.11 -11.94
N HIS A 139 3.85 14.66 -10.69
CA HIS A 139 4.25 13.34 -10.23
C HIS A 139 3.37 12.22 -10.84
N LEU A 140 2.14 12.53 -11.28
CA LEU A 140 1.23 11.60 -11.97
C LEU A 140 1.33 11.72 -13.50
N HIS A 141 1.48 12.96 -13.99
CA HIS A 141 1.62 13.26 -15.41
C HIS A 141 2.52 14.47 -15.62
N ASN A 142 3.74 14.26 -16.12
CA ASN A 142 4.72 15.34 -16.30
C ASN A 142 4.81 15.81 -17.75
N ASP A 143 4.12 16.91 -18.07
CA ASP A 143 4.19 17.54 -19.40
C ASP A 143 5.52 18.26 -19.67
N ILE A 144 6.27 18.62 -18.63
CA ILE A 144 7.51 19.39 -18.72
C ILE A 144 8.70 18.44 -18.89
N ASN A 145 8.92 17.54 -17.91
CA ASN A 145 9.98 16.55 -17.91
C ASN A 145 9.36 15.17 -18.20
N LYS A 146 9.05 14.89 -19.47
CA LYS A 146 8.38 13.64 -19.86
C LYS A 146 9.16 12.41 -19.37
N GLY A 147 8.45 11.50 -18.69
CA GLY A 147 9.04 10.29 -18.10
C GLY A 147 9.56 10.49 -16.66
N MET A 148 9.52 11.72 -16.13
CA MET A 148 9.77 12.02 -14.71
C MET A 148 8.45 12.11 -13.95
N ASP A 149 7.69 11.02 -14.00
CA ASP A 149 6.44 10.78 -13.30
C ASP A 149 6.34 9.27 -12.98
N ILE A 150 5.38 8.86 -12.16
CA ILE A 150 5.21 7.45 -11.77
C ILE A 150 4.60 6.57 -12.90
N ASN A 151 4.37 7.13 -14.09
CA ASN A 151 3.80 6.44 -15.25
C ASN A 151 2.45 5.74 -14.98
N VAL A 152 1.57 6.36 -14.19
CA VAL A 152 0.29 5.77 -13.76
C VAL A 152 -0.82 5.86 -14.82
N THR A 153 -0.73 6.81 -15.76
CA THR A 153 -1.82 7.06 -16.72
C THR A 153 -2.15 5.83 -17.58
N GLY A 154 -1.13 5.06 -17.98
CA GLY A 154 -1.32 3.82 -18.75
C GLY A 154 -1.97 2.68 -17.93
N VAL A 155 -1.92 2.76 -16.61
CA VAL A 155 -2.58 1.84 -15.67
C VAL A 155 -4.07 2.20 -15.57
N TRP A 156 -4.39 3.49 -15.45
CA TRP A 156 -5.76 3.99 -15.44
C TRP A 156 -6.50 3.74 -16.75
N GLU A 157 -5.82 3.84 -17.90
CA GLU A 157 -6.39 3.49 -19.22
C GLU A 157 -6.89 2.03 -19.28
N ARG A 158 -6.41 1.16 -18.38
CA ARG A 158 -6.81 -0.25 -18.25
C ARG A 158 -7.84 -0.50 -17.15
N ASN A 159 -8.45 0.57 -16.62
CA ASN A 159 -9.41 0.50 -15.51
C ASN A 159 -8.83 -0.10 -14.21
N ILE A 160 -7.51 0.02 -14.03
CA ILE A 160 -6.83 -0.32 -12.77
C ILE A 160 -6.70 0.99 -11.99
N THR A 161 -7.44 1.12 -10.91
CA THR A 161 -7.67 2.36 -10.16
C THR A 161 -7.54 2.18 -8.65
N GLY A 162 -7.27 0.96 -8.17
CA GLY A 162 -7.21 0.58 -6.76
C GLY A 162 -8.50 -0.07 -6.21
N GLN A 163 -9.49 -0.34 -7.07
CA GLN A 163 -10.79 -0.88 -6.64
C GLN A 163 -10.65 -2.20 -5.88
N GLY A 164 -11.36 -2.31 -4.76
CA GLY A 164 -11.38 -3.49 -3.91
C GLY A 164 -10.19 -3.60 -2.94
N VAL A 165 -9.38 -2.55 -2.83
CA VAL A 165 -8.25 -2.45 -1.90
C VAL A 165 -8.50 -1.31 -0.92
N THR A 166 -8.17 -1.52 0.35
CA THR A 166 -8.22 -0.46 1.37
C THR A 166 -6.81 -0.09 1.81
N VAL A 167 -6.47 1.19 1.70
CA VAL A 167 -5.21 1.76 2.21
C VAL A 167 -5.50 2.55 3.47
N VAL A 168 -4.81 2.28 4.57
CA VAL A 168 -4.93 3.01 5.83
C VAL A 168 -3.75 3.95 6.00
N VAL A 169 -4.04 5.21 6.31
CA VAL A 169 -3.05 6.22 6.69
C VAL A 169 -2.97 6.22 8.21
N VAL A 170 -1.80 5.84 8.75
CA VAL A 170 -1.54 5.82 10.20
C VAL A 170 -0.78 7.10 10.54
N ASP A 171 -1.48 8.11 11.06
CA ASP A 171 -0.94 9.48 11.13
C ASP A 171 -1.67 10.35 12.18
N ASP A 172 -1.74 11.67 11.98
CA ASP A 172 -2.41 12.66 12.81
C ASP A 172 -3.95 12.72 12.65
N GLY A 173 -4.49 12.01 11.65
CA GLY A 173 -5.91 11.93 11.35
C GLY A 173 -6.21 12.11 9.86
N VAL A 174 -7.44 11.82 9.46
CA VAL A 174 -7.89 11.99 8.07
C VAL A 174 -9.21 12.73 8.08
N GLU A 175 -9.28 13.89 7.43
CA GLU A 175 -10.52 14.64 7.25
C GLU A 175 -11.45 13.89 6.29
N HIS A 176 -12.16 12.92 6.82
CA HIS A 176 -12.96 11.99 6.04
C HIS A 176 -14.23 12.64 5.45
N THR A 177 -14.54 13.87 5.81
CA THR A 177 -15.65 14.66 5.25
C THR A 177 -15.26 15.48 4.03
N LEU A 178 -13.96 15.55 3.69
CA LEU A 178 -13.47 16.31 2.56
C LEU A 178 -14.03 15.76 1.23
N GLN A 179 -14.37 16.64 0.28
CA GLN A 179 -14.98 16.24 -0.99
C GLN A 179 -14.15 15.23 -1.79
N ASP A 180 -12.82 15.33 -1.73
CA ASP A 180 -11.88 14.39 -2.36
C ASP A 180 -11.75 13.05 -1.64
N ILE A 181 -12.14 12.96 -0.37
CA ILE A 181 -11.89 11.77 0.47
C ILE A 181 -13.19 11.03 0.78
N GLN A 182 -14.26 11.75 1.08
CA GLN A 182 -15.51 11.20 1.60
C GLN A 182 -16.09 10.01 0.78
N PRO A 183 -16.14 10.04 -0.56
CA PRO A 183 -16.63 8.89 -1.33
C PRO A 183 -15.75 7.64 -1.20
N ASN A 184 -14.45 7.81 -1.00
CA ASN A 184 -13.47 6.74 -0.85
C ASN A 184 -13.18 6.38 0.61
N TYR A 185 -13.71 7.12 1.57
CA TYR A 185 -13.50 6.85 2.99
C TYR A 185 -14.01 5.45 3.40
N SER A 186 -13.23 4.78 4.24
CA SER A 186 -13.55 3.50 4.89
C SER A 186 -13.68 3.68 6.40
N PRO A 187 -14.91 3.80 6.94
CA PRO A 187 -15.10 3.84 8.39
C PRO A 187 -14.75 2.52 9.07
N GLU A 188 -14.91 1.38 8.37
CA GLU A 188 -14.60 0.05 8.90
C GLU A 188 -13.10 -0.14 9.15
N GLY A 189 -12.25 0.48 8.33
CA GLY A 189 -10.79 0.43 8.47
C GLY A 189 -10.22 1.50 9.39
N SER A 190 -11.05 2.44 9.87
CA SER A 190 -10.60 3.66 10.56
C SER A 190 -10.79 3.59 12.08
N TYR A 191 -9.95 4.31 12.81
CA TYR A 191 -10.07 4.45 14.27
C TYR A 191 -9.23 5.62 14.80
N ASP A 192 -9.68 6.26 15.87
CA ASP A 192 -8.89 7.24 16.62
C ASP A 192 -8.37 6.60 17.91
N LEU A 193 -7.05 6.45 18.01
CA LEU A 193 -6.38 5.90 19.19
C LEU A 193 -6.08 6.96 20.24
N ASN A 194 -5.98 8.24 19.86
CA ASN A 194 -5.78 9.35 20.79
C ASN A 194 -7.04 9.61 21.63
N SER A 195 -8.22 9.58 20.99
CA SER A 195 -9.53 9.77 21.65
C SER A 195 -10.24 8.46 22.02
N ASN A 196 -9.77 7.33 21.46
CA ASN A 196 -10.32 6.00 21.62
C ASN A 196 -11.79 5.86 21.17
N ASP A 197 -12.05 6.26 19.94
CA ASP A 197 -13.35 6.19 19.28
C ASP A 197 -13.18 5.92 17.76
N PRO A 198 -14.24 5.66 16.98
CA PRO A 198 -14.10 5.24 15.59
C PRO A 198 -13.88 6.40 14.60
N ASP A 199 -13.90 7.67 15.03
CA ASP A 199 -13.80 8.83 14.14
C ASP A 199 -12.35 9.37 14.05
N PRO A 200 -11.63 9.15 12.94
CA PRO A 200 -10.26 9.60 12.77
C PRO A 200 -10.14 11.09 12.40
N MET A 201 -11.20 11.89 12.57
CA MET A 201 -11.19 13.31 12.24
C MET A 201 -10.02 14.02 12.93
N PRO A 202 -9.20 14.79 12.19
CA PRO A 202 -8.12 15.58 12.79
C PRO A 202 -8.68 16.59 13.79
N HIS A 203 -8.01 16.75 14.93
CA HIS A 203 -8.39 17.77 15.89
C HIS A 203 -7.81 19.13 15.48
N PRO A 204 -8.63 20.19 15.37
CA PRO A 204 -8.12 21.53 15.09
C PRO A 204 -7.33 22.05 16.29
N ASP A 205 -6.02 22.23 16.13
CA ASP A 205 -5.15 22.79 17.14
C ASP A 205 -4.75 24.24 16.78
N ALA A 206 -4.04 24.91 17.70
CA ALA A 206 -3.65 26.31 17.52
C ALA A 206 -2.56 26.51 16.45
N HIS A 207 -1.79 25.47 16.15
CA HIS A 207 -0.67 25.51 15.21
C HIS A 207 -1.03 24.97 13.83
N SER A 208 -2.20 24.33 13.68
CA SER A 208 -2.67 23.78 12.40
C SER A 208 -1.79 22.62 11.91
N ASP A 209 -1.27 21.83 12.85
CA ASP A 209 -0.25 20.83 12.56
C ASP A 209 -0.86 19.49 12.10
N ASN A 210 -2.14 19.23 12.42
CA ASN A 210 -2.83 17.96 12.14
C ASN A 210 -3.39 17.84 10.70
N HIS A 211 -2.67 18.35 9.71
CA HIS A 211 -3.06 18.31 8.30
C HIS A 211 -2.39 17.17 7.50
N HIS A 212 -1.42 16.48 8.10
CA HIS A 212 -0.47 15.62 7.42
C HIS A 212 -1.12 14.33 6.89
N GLY A 213 -1.91 13.63 7.70
CA GLY A 213 -2.61 12.42 7.29
C GLY A 213 -3.66 12.67 6.20
N THR A 214 -4.31 13.83 6.21
CA THR A 214 -5.25 14.23 5.15
C THR A 214 -4.56 14.43 3.80
N ARG A 215 -3.35 15.00 3.80
CA ARG A 215 -2.51 15.15 2.60
C ARG A 215 -2.11 13.79 2.02
N CYS A 216 -1.61 12.90 2.88
CA CYS A 216 -1.25 11.54 2.51
C CYS A 216 -2.45 10.77 1.94
N ALA A 217 -3.63 10.89 2.56
CA ALA A 217 -4.86 10.24 2.09
C ALA A 217 -5.28 10.73 0.69
N GLY A 218 -5.13 12.03 0.41
CA GLY A 218 -5.41 12.61 -0.91
C GLY A 218 -4.49 12.07 -2.00
N GLU A 219 -3.19 11.88 -1.71
CA GLU A 219 -2.23 11.33 -2.68
C GLU A 219 -2.58 9.89 -3.07
N ILE A 220 -3.09 9.11 -2.11
CA ILE A 220 -3.47 7.73 -2.31
C ILE A 220 -4.79 7.65 -3.08
N ALA A 221 -5.84 8.33 -2.62
CA ALA A 221 -7.21 8.03 -3.02
C ALA A 221 -8.12 9.25 -3.22
N ALA A 222 -7.58 10.45 -3.52
CA ALA A 222 -8.43 11.58 -3.89
C ALA A 222 -9.34 11.23 -5.08
N VAL A 223 -10.63 11.47 -4.90
CA VAL A 223 -11.70 11.13 -5.84
C VAL A 223 -11.59 11.99 -7.09
N PRO A 224 -11.62 11.40 -8.30
CA PRO A 224 -11.47 12.15 -9.52
C PRO A 224 -12.83 12.66 -10.01
N ASN A 225 -12.78 13.59 -10.95
CA ASN A 225 -13.91 14.14 -11.68
C ASN A 225 -14.97 14.81 -10.80
N ASN A 226 -14.60 15.28 -9.60
CA ASN A 226 -15.50 15.94 -8.67
C ASN A 226 -15.38 17.48 -8.75
N SER A 227 -14.56 18.01 -9.67
CA SER A 227 -14.26 19.43 -9.86
C SER A 227 -13.63 20.09 -8.62
N PHE A 228 -13.02 19.29 -7.76
CA PHE A 228 -12.34 19.70 -6.55
C PHE A 228 -10.91 19.16 -6.56
N CYS A 229 -10.00 19.88 -5.91
CA CYS A 229 -8.57 19.61 -5.85
C CYS A 229 -7.94 18.80 -6.98
N ALA A 230 -7.73 17.50 -6.76
CA ALA A 230 -6.67 16.68 -7.33
C ALA A 230 -7.15 15.21 -7.45
N VAL A 231 -6.28 14.35 -7.96
CA VAL A 231 -6.58 12.93 -8.18
C VAL A 231 -5.57 12.06 -7.44
N GLY A 232 -6.02 11.03 -6.73
CA GLY A 232 -5.14 10.07 -6.07
C GLY A 232 -4.55 9.05 -7.04
N VAL A 233 -3.39 8.48 -6.70
CA VAL A 233 -2.75 7.40 -7.48
C VAL A 233 -3.71 6.21 -7.68
N ALA A 234 -4.36 5.80 -6.59
CA ALA A 234 -5.35 4.75 -6.52
C ALA A 234 -6.73 5.35 -6.20
N TYR A 235 -7.19 6.26 -7.05
CA TYR A 235 -8.45 7.00 -6.87
C TYR A 235 -9.73 6.16 -6.80
N GLY A 236 -9.67 4.86 -7.10
CA GLY A 236 -10.76 3.90 -6.94
C GLY A 236 -10.63 3.00 -5.70
N SER A 237 -9.55 3.14 -4.93
CA SER A 237 -9.35 2.43 -3.65
C SER A 237 -10.15 3.07 -2.53
N LYS A 238 -10.31 2.32 -1.45
CA LYS A 238 -10.80 2.87 -0.18
C LYS A 238 -9.64 3.42 0.63
N VAL A 239 -9.87 4.50 1.36
CA VAL A 239 -8.89 5.09 2.29
C VAL A 239 -9.43 5.14 3.70
N ALA A 240 -8.65 4.65 4.66
CA ALA A 240 -8.93 4.68 6.09
C ALA A 240 -7.93 5.58 6.81
N GLY A 241 -8.28 6.04 8.02
CA GLY A 241 -7.40 6.80 8.90
C GLY A 241 -7.27 6.12 10.26
N ILE A 242 -6.03 5.95 10.73
CA ILE A 242 -5.73 5.65 12.12
C ILE A 242 -5.05 6.88 12.73
N ARG A 243 -5.77 7.62 13.55
CA ARG A 243 -5.25 8.79 14.27
C ARG A 243 -4.48 8.31 15.50
N VAL A 244 -3.17 8.52 15.51
CA VAL A 244 -2.27 8.08 16.59
C VAL A 244 -1.22 9.14 16.97
N LEU A 245 -0.89 10.07 16.07
CA LEU A 245 0.18 11.05 16.25
C LEU A 245 -0.26 12.35 16.94
N ASP A 246 -1.56 12.55 17.15
CA ASP A 246 -2.11 13.76 17.78
C ASP A 246 -2.17 13.61 19.31
N GLY A 247 -1.01 13.30 19.89
CA GLY A 247 -0.83 13.04 21.32
C GLY A 247 0.37 12.14 21.63
N PRO A 248 0.59 11.79 22.92
CA PRO A 248 1.70 10.93 23.30
C PRO A 248 1.53 9.52 22.72
N LEU A 249 2.53 9.07 21.96
CA LEU A 249 2.59 7.74 21.37
C LEU A 249 3.18 6.73 22.38
N THR A 250 2.54 5.58 22.53
CA THR A 250 3.05 4.47 23.37
C THR A 250 3.20 3.20 22.54
N ASP A 251 4.11 2.31 22.93
CA ASP A 251 4.32 1.00 22.28
C ASP A 251 3.02 0.21 22.11
N SER A 252 2.11 0.28 23.10
CA SER A 252 0.80 -0.36 23.00
C SER A 252 -0.12 0.26 21.96
N MET A 253 -0.07 1.59 21.78
CA MET A 253 -0.86 2.30 20.77
C MET A 253 -0.31 2.02 19.36
N GLU A 254 1.01 2.01 19.18
CA GLU A 254 1.65 1.60 17.92
C GLU A 254 1.27 0.17 17.54
N ALA A 255 1.32 -0.76 18.51
CA ALA A 255 0.96 -2.14 18.28
C ALA A 255 -0.51 -2.31 17.85
N ILE A 256 -1.41 -1.53 18.45
CA ILE A 256 -2.82 -1.48 18.04
C ILE A 256 -2.92 -0.85 16.64
N ALA A 257 -2.24 0.25 16.36
CA ALA A 257 -2.29 0.94 15.08
C ALA A 257 -1.92 0.00 13.90
N PHE A 258 -0.88 -0.82 14.05
CA PHE A 258 -0.46 -1.76 13.01
C PHE A 258 -1.37 -2.99 12.82
N ASN A 259 -2.27 -3.27 13.76
CA ASN A 259 -3.18 -4.43 13.68
C ASN A 259 -4.66 -4.07 13.69
N LYS A 260 -5.03 -2.80 13.88
CA LYS A 260 -6.42 -2.38 13.92
C LYS A 260 -7.05 -2.62 12.56
N HIS A 261 -8.10 -3.45 12.52
CA HIS A 261 -8.81 -3.80 11.29
C HIS A 261 -7.90 -4.39 10.18
N TYR A 262 -6.87 -5.15 10.57
CA TYR A 262 -5.88 -5.78 9.67
C TYR A 262 -6.40 -6.80 8.64
N GLN A 263 -7.69 -7.16 8.71
CA GLN A 263 -8.38 -7.93 7.67
C GLN A 263 -9.14 -7.06 6.65
N VAL A 264 -9.37 -5.78 6.98
CA VAL A 264 -10.01 -4.77 6.13
C VAL A 264 -8.96 -3.91 5.46
N ASN A 265 -7.94 -3.50 6.22
CA ASN A 265 -6.82 -2.69 5.76
C ASN A 265 -5.76 -3.57 5.09
N ASP A 266 -5.53 -3.35 3.79
CA ASP A 266 -4.55 -4.09 3.00
C ASP A 266 -3.15 -3.48 3.11
N VAL A 267 -3.07 -2.17 2.92
CA VAL A 267 -1.82 -1.40 2.85
C VAL A 267 -1.83 -0.35 3.94
N TYR A 268 -0.75 -0.25 4.71
CA TYR A 268 -0.54 0.73 5.76
C TYR A 268 0.49 1.73 5.26
N SER A 269 0.11 3.01 5.17
CA SER A 269 1.01 4.10 4.85
C SER A 269 1.41 4.81 6.14
N CYS A 270 2.69 4.75 6.49
CA CYS A 270 3.25 5.39 7.68
C CYS A 270 4.36 6.36 7.24
N SER A 271 4.20 7.63 7.55
CA SER A 271 5.13 8.69 7.14
C SER A 271 5.83 9.34 8.34
N TRP A 272 6.03 8.55 9.41
CA TRP A 272 6.60 8.91 10.70
C TRP A 272 7.61 7.86 11.18
N GLY A 273 8.45 8.25 12.13
CA GLY A 273 9.50 7.45 12.73
C GLY A 273 10.09 8.17 13.96
N PRO A 274 11.29 7.77 14.42
CA PRO A 274 12.05 8.50 15.42
C PRO A 274 12.39 9.93 14.96
N ASP A 275 12.96 10.73 15.88
CA ASP A 275 13.44 12.06 15.54
C ASP A 275 14.59 11.99 14.51
N ASP A 276 14.40 12.64 13.37
CA ASP A 276 15.36 12.73 12.25
C ASP A 276 16.50 13.74 12.53
N ASP A 277 17.13 13.65 13.70
CA ASP A 277 18.10 14.63 14.22
C ASP A 277 19.58 14.27 13.96
N GLY A 278 19.85 13.16 13.28
CA GLY A 278 21.21 12.67 13.04
C GLY A 278 21.88 12.07 14.28
N HIS A 279 21.14 11.84 15.37
CA HIS A 279 21.66 11.30 16.63
C HIS A 279 20.79 10.17 17.21
N THR A 280 19.49 10.22 17.01
CA THR A 280 18.53 9.26 17.57
C THR A 280 18.72 7.86 16.98
N VAL A 281 18.57 6.84 17.80
CA VAL A 281 18.55 5.43 17.37
C VAL A 281 17.37 4.80 18.08
N ASP A 282 16.29 4.58 17.36
CA ASP A 282 15.07 4.03 17.93
C ASP A 282 14.22 3.33 16.87
N GLY A 283 13.18 2.62 17.29
CA GLY A 283 12.27 1.95 16.38
C GLY A 283 11.16 1.23 17.13
N PRO A 284 10.49 0.25 16.50
CA PRO A 284 9.38 -0.44 17.12
C PRO A 284 9.84 -1.18 18.38
N HIS A 285 9.24 -0.79 19.50
CA HIS A 285 9.40 -1.47 20.78
C HIS A 285 8.76 -2.87 20.75
N PRO A 286 8.89 -3.70 21.81
CA PRO A 286 8.51 -5.12 21.74
C PRO A 286 7.09 -5.39 21.24
N LEU A 287 6.09 -4.57 21.60
CA LEU A 287 4.72 -4.76 21.13
C LEU A 287 4.58 -4.30 19.68
N GLY A 288 5.11 -3.14 19.30
CA GLY A 288 5.13 -2.64 17.92
C GLY A 288 5.81 -3.64 16.97
N LYS A 289 6.92 -4.24 17.40
CA LYS A 289 7.64 -5.28 16.62
C LYS A 289 6.82 -6.56 16.48
N ALA A 290 6.19 -7.02 17.57
CA ALA A 290 5.29 -8.17 17.52
C ALA A 290 4.07 -7.89 16.64
N ALA A 291 3.61 -6.64 16.63
CA ALA A 291 2.48 -6.19 15.83
C ALA A 291 2.80 -6.18 14.33
N LEU A 292 3.96 -5.66 13.91
CA LEU A 292 4.43 -5.75 12.52
C LEU A 292 4.57 -7.20 12.08
N GLN A 293 5.15 -8.05 12.93
CA GLN A 293 5.28 -9.50 12.68
C GLN A 293 3.91 -10.17 12.49
N HIS A 294 2.96 -9.87 13.36
CA HIS A 294 1.61 -10.41 13.27
C HIS A 294 0.90 -9.92 12.00
N GLY A 295 1.01 -8.64 11.65
CA GLY A 295 0.43 -8.05 10.45
C GLY A 295 0.89 -8.76 9.18
N VAL A 296 2.19 -8.99 9.00
CA VAL A 296 2.72 -9.68 7.82
C VAL A 296 2.43 -11.18 7.77
N ILE A 297 2.07 -11.81 8.90
CA ILE A 297 1.73 -13.24 8.97
C ILE A 297 0.24 -13.47 8.79
N ALA A 298 -0.61 -12.68 9.45
CA ALA A 298 -2.03 -12.95 9.58
C ALA A 298 -2.90 -11.97 8.79
N GLY A 299 -2.41 -10.77 8.49
CA GLY A 299 -3.13 -9.74 7.73
C GLY A 299 -3.57 -10.23 6.36
N ARG A 300 -4.64 -9.64 5.84
CA ARG A 300 -5.19 -9.97 4.51
C ARG A 300 -5.40 -11.47 4.32
N ARG A 301 -6.01 -12.14 5.31
CA ARG A 301 -6.23 -13.59 5.34
C ARG A 301 -4.93 -14.36 5.09
N GLY A 302 -3.84 -13.97 5.75
CA GLY A 302 -2.55 -14.64 5.65
C GLY A 302 -1.69 -14.31 4.43
N PHE A 303 -2.13 -13.41 3.53
CA PHE A 303 -1.22 -12.84 2.53
C PHE A 303 -0.25 -11.82 3.15
N GLY A 304 -0.58 -11.30 4.32
CA GLY A 304 0.21 -10.35 5.10
C GLY A 304 -0.10 -8.90 4.73
N SER A 305 -0.34 -8.08 5.76
CA SER A 305 -0.45 -6.63 5.65
C SER A 305 0.83 -6.05 5.04
N ILE A 306 0.68 -5.02 4.21
CA ILE A 306 1.79 -4.35 3.55
C ILE A 306 2.04 -3.02 4.24
N PHE A 307 3.18 -2.87 4.91
CA PHE A 307 3.56 -1.63 5.57
C PHE A 307 4.49 -0.84 4.66
N VAL A 308 4.11 0.37 4.27
CA VAL A 308 4.92 1.31 3.48
C VAL A 308 5.37 2.43 4.41
N VAL A 309 6.68 2.66 4.51
CA VAL A 309 7.28 3.58 5.48
C VAL A 309 8.15 4.60 4.74
N ALA A 310 8.02 5.87 5.09
CA ALA A 310 8.91 6.93 4.60
C ALA A 310 10.32 6.76 5.19
N SER A 311 11.36 7.04 4.41
CA SER A 311 12.75 6.84 4.86
C SER A 311 13.30 7.94 5.80
N GLY A 312 12.50 8.91 6.24
CA GLY A 312 12.99 10.02 7.10
C GLY A 312 13.45 11.27 6.35
N ASN A 313 13.56 12.39 7.06
CA ASN A 313 13.86 13.74 6.58
C ASN A 313 15.15 14.35 7.20
N GLY A 314 16.02 13.51 7.78
CA GLY A 314 17.23 13.88 8.50
C GLY A 314 18.48 14.12 7.65
N GLY A 315 18.37 14.14 6.31
CA GLY A 315 19.51 14.24 5.41
C GLY A 315 20.41 15.47 5.66
N GLN A 316 19.81 16.61 6.02
CA GLN A 316 20.53 17.84 6.38
C GLN A 316 21.34 17.75 7.68
N TYR A 317 21.02 16.76 8.53
CA TYR A 317 21.69 16.45 9.78
C TYR A 317 22.67 15.27 9.63
N ASN A 318 22.92 14.82 8.40
CA ASN A 318 23.70 13.61 8.10
C ASN A 318 23.13 12.36 8.79
N ASP A 319 21.80 12.26 8.87
CA ASP A 319 21.14 11.06 9.36
C ASP A 319 21.13 9.92 8.33
N ASN A 320 20.78 8.73 8.78
CA ASN A 320 20.73 7.53 7.96
C ASN A 320 19.61 6.60 8.43
N CYS A 321 18.71 6.24 7.52
CA CYS A 321 17.52 5.46 7.84
C CYS A 321 17.76 4.02 8.33
N ASN A 322 19.01 3.54 8.34
CA ASN A 322 19.35 2.31 9.07
C ASN A 322 19.30 2.46 10.61
N TYR A 323 19.23 3.69 11.13
CA TYR A 323 19.06 4.02 12.56
C TYR A 323 17.61 4.22 12.98
N ASP A 324 16.68 4.27 12.02
CA ASP A 324 15.25 4.14 12.24
C ASP A 324 14.83 2.67 12.10
N GLY A 325 14.39 2.06 13.20
CA GLY A 325 13.98 0.67 13.24
C GLY A 325 12.68 0.36 12.47
N TYR A 326 11.88 1.36 12.12
CA TYR A 326 10.72 1.21 11.23
C TYR A 326 11.19 1.10 9.77
N ALA A 327 11.98 2.07 9.28
CA ALA A 327 12.57 2.05 7.94
C ALA A 327 13.61 0.93 7.73
N ASN A 328 14.21 0.42 8.80
CA ASN A 328 15.19 -0.66 8.76
C ASN A 328 14.56 -2.07 8.96
N SER A 329 13.25 -2.14 9.24
CA SER A 329 12.53 -3.40 9.42
C SER A 329 12.38 -4.18 8.10
N ILE A 330 12.50 -5.51 8.16
CA ILE A 330 12.24 -6.36 6.99
C ILE A 330 10.76 -6.42 6.61
N TYR A 331 9.87 -6.06 7.55
CA TYR A 331 8.42 -6.13 7.40
C TYR A 331 7.83 -4.89 6.72
N THR A 332 8.64 -3.87 6.49
CA THR A 332 8.24 -2.60 5.91
C THR A 332 8.83 -2.46 4.50
N ILE A 333 8.17 -1.64 3.70
CA ILE A 333 8.61 -1.19 2.39
C ILE A 333 9.08 0.25 2.55
N THR A 334 10.39 0.42 2.69
CA THR A 334 11.01 1.72 2.93
C THR A 334 11.18 2.49 1.64
N ILE A 335 10.55 3.67 1.58
CA ILE A 335 10.47 4.53 0.39
C ILE A 335 11.19 5.86 0.67
N GLY A 336 12.21 6.15 -0.13
CA GLY A 336 12.86 7.46 -0.16
C GLY A 336 12.22 8.43 -1.15
N ALA A 337 12.78 9.64 -1.23
CA ALA A 337 12.27 10.71 -2.08
C ALA A 337 13.25 11.10 -3.19
N VAL A 338 12.70 11.45 -4.35
CA VAL A 338 13.40 12.15 -5.44
C VAL A 338 12.65 13.40 -5.87
N ASP A 339 13.38 14.43 -6.28
CA ASP A 339 12.80 15.66 -6.82
C ASP A 339 12.26 15.47 -8.26
N GLU A 340 11.71 16.54 -8.84
CA GLU A 340 11.16 16.52 -10.22
C GLU A 340 12.20 16.27 -11.34
N ASN A 341 13.48 16.23 -10.99
CA ASN A 341 14.58 15.88 -11.87
C ASN A 341 15.19 14.50 -11.53
N GLY A 342 14.58 13.75 -10.60
CA GLY A 342 15.02 12.43 -10.19
C GLY A 342 16.16 12.44 -9.18
N ARG A 343 16.56 13.60 -8.64
CA ARG A 343 17.69 13.68 -7.70
C ARG A 343 17.23 13.58 -6.26
N MET A 344 18.08 13.02 -5.39
CA MET A 344 17.85 13.00 -3.95
C MET A 344 17.74 14.44 -3.38
N PRO A 345 16.61 14.80 -2.73
CA PRO A 345 16.45 16.08 -2.05
C PRO A 345 17.36 16.22 -0.84
N PHE A 346 17.61 17.47 -0.41
CA PHE A 346 18.51 17.76 0.72
C PHE A 346 18.07 17.16 2.07
N TYR A 347 16.77 16.91 2.24
CA TYR A 347 16.22 16.34 3.47
C TYR A 347 16.20 14.81 3.43
N ALA A 348 16.25 14.17 2.26
CA ALA A 348 16.08 12.73 2.17
C ALA A 348 17.28 12.00 2.77
N GLU A 349 17.00 10.91 3.48
CA GLU A 349 18.02 10.04 4.06
C GLU A 349 18.42 8.90 3.13
N GLU A 350 19.70 8.56 3.14
CA GLU A 350 20.24 7.39 2.44
C GLU A 350 20.39 6.21 3.40
N CYS A 351 20.11 4.98 2.96
CA CYS A 351 20.37 3.77 3.76
C CYS A 351 20.39 2.49 2.92
N ALA A 352 20.96 1.42 3.48
CA ALA A 352 21.05 0.12 2.82
C ALA A 352 19.73 -0.67 2.84
N SER A 353 18.79 -0.30 3.72
CA SER A 353 17.47 -0.92 3.86
C SER A 353 16.42 -0.35 2.90
N MET A 354 16.70 0.77 2.23
CA MET A 354 15.78 1.40 1.29
C MET A 354 15.50 0.48 0.09
N LEU A 355 14.21 0.24 -0.18
CA LEU A 355 13.78 -0.60 -1.29
C LEU A 355 13.67 0.19 -2.59
N ALA A 356 13.10 1.39 -2.55
CA ALA A 356 12.91 2.22 -3.73
C ALA A 356 12.70 3.68 -3.35
N VAL A 357 12.59 4.55 -4.36
CA VAL A 357 12.22 5.95 -4.21
C VAL A 357 10.98 6.30 -5.02
N THR A 358 10.31 7.38 -4.62
CA THR A 358 9.24 8.00 -5.42
C THR A 358 9.36 9.52 -5.37
N PHE A 359 8.56 10.20 -6.20
CA PHE A 359 8.64 11.65 -6.35
C PHE A 359 8.15 12.38 -5.11
N SER A 360 8.83 13.46 -4.75
CA SER A 360 8.44 14.39 -3.71
C SER A 360 8.92 15.80 -4.08
N SER A 361 8.91 16.72 -3.12
CA SER A 361 9.49 18.05 -3.26
C SER A 361 11.01 18.03 -3.47
N GLY A 362 11.55 19.17 -3.89
CA GLY A 362 12.99 19.39 -3.98
C GLY A 362 13.39 20.71 -3.32
N GLY A 363 14.34 21.43 -3.92
CA GLY A 363 14.71 22.76 -3.44
C GLY A 363 13.62 23.81 -3.68
N ASN A 364 13.75 25.00 -3.07
CA ASN A 364 12.75 26.09 -3.08
C ASN A 364 12.25 26.59 -4.46
N ARG A 365 12.87 26.17 -5.57
CA ARG A 365 12.47 26.52 -6.94
C ARG A 365 11.80 25.37 -7.71
N MET A 366 11.72 24.21 -7.09
CA MET A 366 11.16 23.00 -7.69
C MET A 366 9.69 22.83 -7.31
N ARG A 367 8.96 22.10 -8.15
CA ARG A 367 7.56 21.75 -7.86
C ARG A 367 7.50 20.79 -6.66
N SER A 368 6.47 20.97 -5.84
CA SER A 368 6.16 20.10 -4.70
C SER A 368 4.96 19.20 -5.03
N ILE A 369 4.55 18.37 -4.07
CA ILE A 369 3.41 17.47 -4.26
C ILE A 369 2.10 18.24 -4.10
N VAL A 370 1.17 17.91 -4.99
CA VAL A 370 -0.16 18.50 -5.09
C VAL A 370 -1.16 17.44 -4.66
N THR A 371 -1.91 17.74 -3.60
CA THR A 371 -2.84 16.80 -2.99
C THR A 371 -3.97 17.55 -2.27
N SER A 372 -4.97 16.80 -1.80
CA SER A 372 -5.97 17.27 -0.86
C SER A 372 -5.30 17.79 0.41
N ASP A 373 -5.88 18.79 1.06
CA ASP A 373 -5.42 19.30 2.34
C ASP A 373 -6.63 19.38 3.28
N TRP A 374 -6.39 19.64 4.55
CA TRP A 374 -7.50 19.92 5.45
C TRP A 374 -8.27 21.19 5.02
N SER A 375 -9.60 21.17 5.10
CA SER A 375 -10.48 22.28 4.77
C SER A 375 -10.94 23.07 6.00
N MET A 376 -10.60 22.57 7.19
CA MET A 376 -10.94 23.20 8.45
C MET A 376 -10.23 24.56 8.64
N GLN A 377 -10.81 25.41 9.49
CA GLN A 377 -10.33 26.77 9.77
C GLN A 377 -10.23 27.68 8.53
N LYS A 378 -9.02 27.92 8.01
CA LYS A 378 -8.74 28.76 6.82
C LYS A 378 -8.23 27.92 5.63
N GLY A 379 -8.26 26.60 5.74
CA GLY A 379 -7.80 25.68 4.70
C GLY A 379 -8.68 25.76 3.45
N THR A 380 -8.07 25.56 2.27
CA THR A 380 -8.81 25.48 1.01
C THR A 380 -9.24 24.05 0.67
N GLY A 381 -8.87 23.08 1.50
CA GLY A 381 -8.99 21.66 1.22
C GLY A 381 -8.01 21.14 0.16
N CYS A 382 -7.00 21.97 -0.19
CA CYS A 382 -6.02 21.72 -1.24
C CYS A 382 -4.66 22.32 -0.90
N THR A 383 -3.59 21.63 -1.31
CA THR A 383 -2.23 22.16 -1.26
C THR A 383 -1.45 21.84 -2.54
N ASP A 384 -0.53 22.74 -2.91
CA ASP A 384 0.51 22.51 -3.92
C ASP A 384 1.93 22.50 -3.32
N GLY A 385 2.01 22.39 -1.99
CA GLY A 385 3.23 22.50 -1.22
C GLY A 385 3.43 21.35 -0.23
N HIS A 386 2.96 20.13 -0.51
CA HIS A 386 3.30 18.97 0.32
C HIS A 386 4.73 18.50 -0.01
N THR A 387 5.53 18.21 1.03
CA THR A 387 6.98 18.03 0.98
C THR A 387 7.45 16.88 1.87
N GLY A 388 8.70 16.47 1.73
CA GLY A 388 9.33 15.45 2.58
C GLY A 388 9.20 14.04 2.02
N THR A 389 9.96 13.09 2.57
CA THR A 389 9.79 11.65 2.27
C THR A 389 8.40 11.15 2.63
N SER A 390 7.72 11.86 3.53
CA SER A 390 6.33 11.67 3.91
C SER A 390 5.31 11.82 2.76
N ALA A 391 5.65 12.54 1.68
CA ALA A 391 4.85 12.59 0.45
C ALA A 391 5.23 11.47 -0.54
N ALA A 392 6.38 10.84 -0.36
CA ALA A 392 6.84 9.76 -1.23
C ALA A 392 6.15 8.42 -0.86
N ALA A 393 6.05 8.11 0.44
CA ALA A 393 5.42 6.87 0.92
C ALA A 393 3.94 6.71 0.50
N PRO A 394 3.07 7.72 0.57
CA PRO A 394 1.68 7.65 0.10
C PRO A 394 1.56 7.36 -1.40
N LEU A 395 2.42 7.94 -2.24
CA LEU A 395 2.44 7.61 -3.67
C LEU A 395 2.78 6.13 -3.90
N ALA A 396 3.76 5.59 -3.16
CA ALA A 396 4.10 4.18 -3.20
C ALA A 396 2.95 3.29 -2.69
N ALA A 397 2.28 3.67 -1.60
CA ALA A 397 1.12 2.96 -1.08
C ALA A 397 -0.03 2.90 -2.11
N GLY A 398 -0.29 4.00 -2.83
CA GLY A 398 -1.21 4.04 -3.95
C GLY A 398 -0.80 3.10 -5.08
N MET A 399 0.47 3.06 -5.47
CA MET A 399 0.97 2.13 -6.48
C MET A 399 0.80 0.66 -6.06
N VAL A 400 1.06 0.33 -4.80
CA VAL A 400 0.81 -1.01 -4.24
C VAL A 400 -0.69 -1.35 -4.30
N ALA A 401 -1.59 -0.40 -4.04
CA ALA A 401 -3.02 -0.62 -4.17
C ALA A 401 -3.44 -0.95 -5.61
N LEU A 402 -2.83 -0.31 -6.61
CA LEU A 402 -3.02 -0.66 -8.03
C LEU A 402 -2.55 -2.10 -8.32
N MET A 403 -1.41 -2.53 -7.76
CA MET A 403 -0.92 -3.91 -7.89
C MET A 403 -1.89 -4.92 -7.27
N LEU A 404 -2.45 -4.60 -6.09
CA LEU A 404 -3.38 -5.46 -5.38
C LEU A 404 -4.74 -5.59 -6.07
N GLN A 405 -5.23 -4.55 -6.76
CA GLN A 405 -6.44 -4.69 -7.59
C GLN A 405 -6.23 -5.77 -8.67
N VAL A 406 -5.06 -5.78 -9.31
CA VAL A 406 -4.74 -6.77 -10.35
C VAL A 406 -4.56 -8.17 -9.75
N ARG A 407 -3.94 -8.25 -8.57
CA ARG A 407 -3.61 -9.52 -7.92
C ARG A 407 -3.81 -9.42 -6.39
N PRO A 408 -5.03 -9.69 -5.89
CA PRO A 408 -5.32 -9.54 -4.46
C PRO A 408 -4.59 -10.52 -3.53
N CYS A 409 -4.02 -11.60 -4.06
CA CYS A 409 -3.27 -12.59 -3.30
C CYS A 409 -1.74 -12.40 -3.32
N LEU A 410 -1.24 -11.26 -3.79
CA LEU A 410 0.17 -10.93 -3.60
C LEU A 410 0.47 -10.89 -2.11
N THR A 411 1.46 -11.67 -1.69
CA THR A 411 1.96 -11.59 -0.32
C THR A 411 2.78 -10.32 -0.12
N TRP A 412 2.98 -9.91 1.13
CA TRP A 412 3.85 -8.77 1.46
C TRP A 412 5.27 -8.91 0.87
N ARG A 413 5.81 -10.13 0.81
CA ARG A 413 7.10 -10.44 0.16
C ARG A 413 7.01 -10.35 -1.35
N ASP A 414 5.93 -10.84 -1.96
CA ASP A 414 5.76 -10.75 -3.41
C ASP A 414 5.82 -9.29 -3.85
N VAL A 415 5.16 -8.37 -3.13
CA VAL A 415 5.21 -6.92 -3.42
C VAL A 415 6.64 -6.36 -3.36
N GLN A 416 7.43 -6.74 -2.35
CA GLN A 416 8.86 -6.34 -2.29
C GLN A 416 9.66 -6.89 -3.48
N HIS A 417 9.40 -8.12 -3.91
CA HIS A 417 10.00 -8.67 -5.13
C HIS A 417 9.60 -7.83 -6.34
N ILE A 418 8.31 -7.53 -6.54
CA ILE A 418 7.85 -6.70 -7.67
C ILE A 418 8.69 -5.42 -7.75
N ILE A 419 8.78 -4.69 -6.64
CA ILE A 419 9.53 -3.44 -6.55
C ILE A 419 10.99 -3.66 -6.96
N ALA A 420 11.66 -4.68 -6.42
CA ALA A 420 13.05 -4.99 -6.76
C ALA A 420 13.25 -5.33 -8.25
N PHE A 421 12.28 -5.98 -8.90
CA PHE A 421 12.37 -6.36 -10.33
C PHE A 421 11.96 -5.25 -11.30
N THR A 422 11.11 -4.30 -10.89
CA THR A 422 10.48 -3.34 -11.82
C THR A 422 10.91 -1.89 -11.62
N ALA A 423 11.66 -1.58 -10.55
CA ALA A 423 12.16 -0.24 -10.32
C ALA A 423 13.06 0.21 -11.50
N THR A 424 13.01 1.52 -11.83
CA THR A 424 13.70 2.13 -12.99
C THR A 424 14.60 3.30 -12.60
N LYS A 425 15.80 3.38 -13.21
CA LYS A 425 16.77 4.47 -12.98
C LYS A 425 16.21 5.83 -13.36
N CYS A 426 16.10 6.69 -12.37
CA CYS A 426 15.71 8.09 -12.53
C CYS A 426 16.92 9.05 -12.55
N ASP A 427 18.03 8.72 -11.88
CA ASP A 427 19.26 9.53 -11.85
C ASP A 427 20.48 8.72 -12.31
N ALA A 428 21.04 9.04 -13.47
CA ALA A 428 22.24 8.37 -13.99
C ALA A 428 23.53 8.72 -13.21
N SER A 429 23.52 9.76 -12.38
CA SER A 429 24.69 10.30 -11.68
C SER A 429 24.89 9.78 -10.24
N ALA A 430 23.93 9.04 -9.70
CA ALA A 430 24.00 8.46 -8.36
C ALA A 430 25.00 7.27 -8.26
N ASP A 431 25.24 6.81 -7.03
CA ASP A 431 26.26 5.81 -6.66
C ASP A 431 25.86 4.34 -6.97
N TRP A 432 25.33 4.09 -8.16
CA TRP A 432 24.82 2.78 -8.56
C TRP A 432 25.87 1.67 -8.50
N LYS A 433 25.55 0.58 -7.79
CA LYS A 433 26.31 -0.67 -7.83
C LYS A 433 25.45 -1.81 -8.33
N VAL A 434 26.04 -2.68 -9.16
CA VAL A 434 25.41 -3.92 -9.62
C VAL A 434 25.75 -5.04 -8.65
N ASN A 435 24.74 -5.73 -8.14
CA ASN A 435 24.92 -6.86 -7.23
C ASN A 435 25.17 -8.17 -7.98
N GLY A 436 25.43 -9.26 -7.25
CA GLY A 436 25.70 -10.58 -7.84
C GLY A 436 24.55 -11.17 -8.66
N ALA A 437 23.32 -10.67 -8.47
CA ALA A 437 22.13 -11.05 -9.22
C ALA A 437 21.79 -10.11 -10.37
N GLY A 438 22.61 -9.07 -10.62
CA GLY A 438 22.40 -8.13 -11.71
C GLY A 438 21.46 -6.97 -11.37
N PHE A 439 20.97 -6.88 -10.13
CA PHE A 439 20.20 -5.71 -9.69
C PHE A 439 21.10 -4.52 -9.46
N HIS A 440 20.62 -3.33 -9.85
CA HIS A 440 21.22 -2.07 -9.47
C HIS A 440 20.70 -1.66 -8.10
N HIS A 441 21.56 -1.11 -7.25
CA HIS A 441 21.14 -0.54 -5.98
C HIS A 441 22.04 0.62 -5.56
N SER A 442 21.43 1.69 -5.07
CA SER A 442 22.06 2.89 -4.50
C SER A 442 21.55 3.10 -3.08
N HIS A 443 22.43 3.55 -2.17
CA HIS A 443 22.00 3.94 -0.83
C HIS A 443 21.02 5.12 -0.84
N GLN A 444 21.06 5.95 -1.89
CA GLN A 444 20.24 7.15 -2.07
C GLN A 444 18.91 6.89 -2.79
N HIS A 445 18.83 5.79 -3.56
CA HIS A 445 17.70 5.52 -4.45
C HIS A 445 17.09 4.11 -4.29
N GLY A 446 17.59 3.30 -3.36
CA GLY A 446 17.18 1.90 -3.22
C GLY A 446 17.51 1.08 -4.47
N PHE A 447 16.62 0.14 -4.84
CA PHE A 447 16.73 -0.57 -6.11
C PHE A 447 16.57 0.33 -7.31
N GLU A 448 15.74 1.39 -7.21
CA GLU A 448 15.50 2.46 -8.20
C GLU A 448 14.18 3.23 -7.89
N ALA A 449 13.70 4.12 -8.78
CA ALA A 449 12.38 4.73 -8.64
C ALA A 449 11.26 3.74 -9.01
N ILE A 450 10.14 3.74 -8.29
CA ILE A 450 9.03 2.83 -8.57
C ILE A 450 8.32 3.25 -9.88
N CYS A 451 8.33 2.35 -10.88
CA CYS A 451 7.45 2.40 -12.05
C CYS A 451 6.50 1.19 -12.03
N VAL A 452 5.21 1.41 -12.34
CA VAL A 452 4.18 0.35 -12.29
C VAL A 452 4.26 -0.57 -13.52
N VAL A 453 4.70 -1.82 -13.34
CA VAL A 453 4.46 -2.94 -14.28
C VAL A 453 4.29 -4.25 -13.49
N VAL A 454 3.48 -5.19 -13.99
CA VAL A 454 3.05 -6.40 -13.26
C VAL A 454 3.31 -7.69 -14.07
N THR A 455 4.13 -8.62 -13.58
CA THR A 455 4.15 -10.06 -13.98
C THR A 455 4.82 -10.99 -12.95
N PHE A 456 4.20 -12.13 -12.54
CA PHE A 456 4.80 -13.10 -11.57
C PHE A 456 4.38 -14.58 -11.72
N THR A 457 5.20 -15.51 -11.19
CA THR A 457 4.89 -16.94 -10.91
C THR A 457 5.62 -17.42 -9.63
N PHE A 458 5.13 -18.47 -8.95
CA PHE A 458 5.50 -18.95 -7.58
C PHE A 458 6.49 -20.14 -7.53
N MET A 459 7.17 -20.41 -6.39
CA MET A 459 7.46 -21.77 -5.83
C MET A 459 8.29 -21.80 -4.51
N SER A 460 8.25 -22.96 -3.80
CA SER A 460 8.43 -23.16 -2.35
C SER A 460 9.82 -23.62 -1.83
N SER A 461 9.94 -23.63 -0.49
CA SER A 461 11.06 -23.58 0.46
C SER A 461 12.28 -24.53 0.35
N GLY A 462 13.42 -23.97 0.80
CA GLY A 462 14.79 -24.48 0.80
C GLY A 462 15.72 -23.32 0.39
N MET A 463 16.10 -22.42 1.32
CA MET A 463 16.68 -21.09 0.99
C MET A 463 17.92 -21.18 0.12
N GLN A 464 17.89 -20.55 -1.05
CA GLN A 464 18.97 -20.51 -2.04
C GLN A 464 19.41 -19.08 -2.36
N THR A 465 18.48 -18.13 -2.39
CA THR A 465 18.73 -16.72 -2.72
C THR A 465 18.33 -15.79 -1.60
N LEU A 466 19.07 -14.69 -1.45
CA LEU A 466 18.87 -13.68 -0.41
C LEU A 466 17.73 -12.71 -0.76
N GLU A 467 17.05 -12.22 0.27
CA GLU A 467 16.10 -11.11 0.21
C GLU A 467 16.64 -10.00 1.11
N HIS A 468 16.45 -10.14 2.43
CA HIS A 468 17.03 -9.25 3.43
C HIS A 468 18.23 -9.89 4.12
N VAL A 469 19.23 -9.09 4.46
CA VAL A 469 20.33 -9.50 5.34
C VAL A 469 20.38 -8.56 6.53
N SER A 470 20.38 -9.11 7.74
CA SER A 470 20.42 -8.34 8.97
C SER A 470 21.64 -8.67 9.83
N VAL A 471 22.24 -7.65 10.42
CA VAL A 471 23.35 -7.75 11.36
C VAL A 471 22.95 -7.13 12.68
N THR A 472 22.73 -7.97 13.69
CA THR A 472 22.51 -7.52 15.07
C THR A 472 23.86 -7.37 15.75
N VAL A 473 24.12 -6.22 16.37
CA VAL A 473 25.37 -5.92 17.07
C VAL A 473 25.13 -5.36 18.45
N THR A 474 26.04 -5.72 19.37
CA THR A 474 26.19 -5.07 20.67
C THR A 474 27.60 -4.53 20.76
N ILE A 475 27.74 -3.20 20.72
CA ILE A 475 29.01 -2.47 20.67
C ILE A 475 29.01 -1.43 21.77
N THR A 476 30.07 -1.39 22.57
CA THR A 476 30.30 -0.26 23.48
C THR A 476 31.30 0.69 22.85
N HIS A 477 30.92 1.96 22.73
CA HIS A 477 31.74 3.02 22.16
C HIS A 477 31.43 4.35 22.86
N PRO A 478 32.43 5.18 23.21
CA PRO A 478 32.19 6.46 23.91
C PRO A 478 31.50 7.54 23.06
N CYS A 479 31.41 7.34 21.75
CA CYS A 479 30.77 8.25 20.79
C CYS A 479 30.28 7.44 19.57
N ARG A 480 29.09 6.82 19.66
CA ARG A 480 28.66 5.80 18.69
C ARG A 480 28.59 6.29 17.25
N GLY A 481 28.38 7.59 17.02
CA GLY A 481 28.39 8.21 15.68
C GLY A 481 29.71 8.08 14.91
N ASN A 482 30.82 7.77 15.58
CA ASN A 482 32.11 7.52 14.92
C ASN A 482 32.28 6.08 14.41
N VAL A 483 31.35 5.18 14.75
CA VAL A 483 31.40 3.77 14.36
C VAL A 483 30.83 3.64 12.95
N GLU A 484 31.65 3.14 12.03
CA GLU A 484 31.21 2.78 10.68
C GLU A 484 31.15 1.27 10.55
N ILE A 485 30.07 0.75 9.97
CA ILE A 485 29.84 -0.68 9.81
C ILE A 485 29.51 -0.98 8.35
N VAL A 486 30.35 -1.81 7.71
CA VAL A 486 30.19 -2.25 6.33
C VAL A 486 30.04 -3.77 6.29
N LEU A 487 28.96 -4.24 5.69
CA LEU A 487 28.75 -5.65 5.37
C LEU A 487 29.18 -5.92 3.92
N VAL A 488 29.95 -6.99 3.71
CA VAL A 488 30.30 -7.49 2.38
C VAL A 488 29.66 -8.86 2.18
N CYS A 489 28.78 -8.96 1.18
CA CYS A 489 28.13 -10.19 0.78
C CYS A 489 29.05 -11.11 -0.04
N PRO A 490 28.72 -12.40 -0.21
CA PRO A 490 29.57 -13.36 -0.93
C PRO A 490 29.91 -12.96 -2.37
N SER A 491 29.04 -12.19 -3.02
CA SER A 491 29.27 -11.64 -4.36
C SER A 491 30.37 -10.56 -4.41
N GLY A 492 30.76 -10.03 -3.26
CA GLY A 492 31.57 -8.82 -3.14
C GLY A 492 30.75 -7.52 -3.01
N MET A 493 29.43 -7.58 -3.09
CA MET A 493 28.57 -6.42 -2.84
C MET A 493 28.78 -5.87 -1.43
N THR A 494 28.97 -4.55 -1.33
CA THR A 494 29.27 -3.84 -0.08
C THR A 494 28.06 -3.02 0.36
N SER A 495 27.69 -3.10 1.63
CA SER A 495 26.59 -2.34 2.23
C SER A 495 27.13 -1.56 3.43
N LEU A 496 27.19 -0.24 3.31
CA LEU A 496 27.33 0.64 4.48
C LEU A 496 26.01 0.55 5.26
N ILE A 497 26.03 -0.14 6.40
CA ILE A 497 24.84 -0.43 7.20
C ILE A 497 24.81 0.37 8.50
N GLY A 498 25.97 0.82 8.98
CA GLY A 498 26.09 1.83 10.03
C GLY A 498 26.94 2.96 9.49
N ALA A 499 26.32 4.05 9.03
CA ALA A 499 27.02 5.24 8.55
C ALA A 499 27.51 6.10 9.72
N ARG A 500 28.62 6.81 9.54
CA ARG A 500 29.08 7.78 10.55
C ARG A 500 28.10 8.93 10.65
N ARG A 501 27.72 9.29 11.87
CA ARG A 501 26.85 10.44 12.16
C ARG A 501 27.59 11.44 13.03
N ALA A 502 27.96 12.58 12.46
CA ALA A 502 28.86 13.55 13.09
C ALA A 502 28.25 14.22 14.33
N ILE A 503 26.91 14.28 14.40
CA ILE A 503 26.15 14.87 15.50
C ILE A 503 25.99 13.87 16.65
N ASP A 504 26.00 12.56 16.34
CA ASP A 504 25.77 11.49 17.31
C ASP A 504 26.98 11.26 18.25
N ARG A 505 26.88 11.83 19.46
CA ARG A 505 27.91 11.73 20.51
C ARG A 505 27.55 10.78 21.65
N ASP A 506 26.54 9.94 21.48
CA ASP A 506 26.08 9.08 22.56
C ASP A 506 27.13 8.01 22.92
N SER A 507 27.28 7.76 24.22
CA SER A 507 28.27 6.84 24.79
C SER A 507 27.70 5.46 25.14
N SER A 508 26.38 5.26 24.97
CA SER A 508 25.70 3.98 25.18
C SER A 508 26.07 2.91 24.15
N GLY A 509 26.62 3.32 23.00
CA GLY A 509 26.96 2.44 21.90
C GLY A 509 25.71 1.87 21.23
N TYR A 510 25.76 0.60 20.84
CA TYR A 510 24.64 -0.16 20.30
C TYR A 510 24.33 -1.33 21.24
N GLN A 511 23.06 -1.49 21.63
CA GLN A 511 22.58 -2.59 22.48
C GLN A 511 21.59 -3.43 21.69
N ASP A 512 22.05 -4.59 21.18
CA ASP A 512 21.29 -5.50 20.32
C ASP A 512 20.58 -4.80 19.15
N TRP A 513 21.19 -3.73 18.64
CA TRP A 513 20.68 -3.00 17.48
C TRP A 513 20.87 -3.85 16.24
N THR A 514 19.84 -3.92 15.41
CA THR A 514 19.87 -4.71 14.18
C THR A 514 19.89 -3.80 12.99
N PHE A 515 20.95 -3.82 12.21
CA PHE A 515 21.02 -3.17 10.91
C PHE A 515 20.54 -4.14 9.82
N SER A 516 19.97 -3.63 8.73
CA SER A 516 19.53 -4.44 7.59
C SER A 516 20.03 -3.89 6.25
N THR A 517 20.05 -4.75 5.24
CA THR A 517 20.36 -4.37 3.86
C THR A 517 19.57 -5.22 2.88
N VAL A 518 19.09 -4.58 1.81
CA VAL A 518 18.50 -5.24 0.63
C VAL A 518 19.46 -5.28 -0.55
N ARG A 519 20.68 -4.73 -0.44
CA ARG A 519 21.63 -4.63 -1.57
C ARG A 519 22.05 -5.97 -2.16
N CYS A 520 21.94 -7.04 -1.37
CA CYS A 520 22.33 -8.40 -1.77
C CYS A 520 21.14 -9.25 -2.25
N TRP A 521 19.98 -8.64 -2.54
CA TRP A 521 18.79 -9.33 -3.00
C TRP A 521 19.02 -10.14 -4.27
N GLY A 522 18.47 -11.35 -4.30
CA GLY A 522 18.61 -12.32 -5.39
C GLY A 522 19.98 -13.00 -5.46
N GLU A 523 20.97 -12.60 -4.66
CA GLU A 523 22.27 -13.25 -4.64
C GLU A 523 22.20 -14.63 -3.98
N ARG A 524 23.20 -15.48 -4.24
CA ARG A 524 23.32 -16.77 -3.56
C ARG A 524 23.58 -16.54 -2.07
N ALA A 525 22.82 -17.24 -1.22
CA ALA A 525 22.98 -17.14 0.23
C ALA A 525 24.27 -17.80 0.73
N GLU A 526 24.78 -18.81 0.04
CA GLU A 526 26.01 -19.52 0.40
C GLU A 526 27.26 -18.71 0.03
N GLY A 527 28.18 -18.59 0.98
CA GLY A 527 29.52 -18.06 0.76
C GLY A 527 30.07 -17.31 1.97
N GLN A 528 31.15 -16.57 1.75
CA GLN A 528 31.83 -15.84 2.82
C GLN A 528 31.29 -14.42 2.97
N TYR A 529 30.67 -14.14 4.12
CA TYR A 529 30.29 -12.78 4.52
C TYR A 529 31.42 -12.15 5.33
N ARG A 530 31.68 -10.85 5.12
CA ARG A 530 32.65 -10.10 5.92
C ARG A 530 31.99 -8.88 6.54
N LEU A 531 32.07 -8.77 7.86
CA LEU A 531 31.66 -7.59 8.60
C LEU A 531 32.91 -6.76 8.91
N GLN A 532 32.95 -5.52 8.42
CA GLN A 532 34.01 -4.56 8.66
C GLN A 532 33.47 -3.48 9.59
N ILE A 533 34.13 -3.28 10.72
CA ILE A 533 33.77 -2.24 11.70
C ILE A 533 34.97 -1.32 11.82
N CYS A 534 34.79 -0.05 11.48
CA CYS A 534 35.83 0.97 11.53
C CYS A 534 35.49 1.97 12.65
N ALA A 535 36.31 2.01 13.69
CA ALA A 535 36.21 2.95 14.80
C ALA A 535 37.61 3.19 15.41
N ASP A 536 37.82 4.36 16.02
CA ASP A 536 39.11 4.70 16.64
C ASP A 536 39.38 3.90 17.93
N ILE A 537 38.32 3.64 18.71
CA ILE A 537 38.29 2.85 19.95
C ILE A 537 36.96 2.08 20.01
N GLY A 538 36.72 1.26 21.04
CA GLY A 538 35.45 0.55 21.23
C GLY A 538 35.58 -0.98 21.27
N LEU A 539 34.50 -1.65 21.70
CA LEU A 539 34.46 -3.10 21.89
C LEU A 539 33.19 -3.68 21.28
N LEU A 540 33.35 -4.56 20.30
CA LEU A 540 32.28 -5.44 19.82
C LEU A 540 32.10 -6.60 20.82
N LYS A 541 30.98 -6.61 21.55
CA LYS A 541 30.66 -7.65 22.53
C LYS A 541 30.03 -8.87 21.88
N HIS A 542 29.05 -8.64 21.01
CA HIS A 542 28.30 -9.69 20.34
C HIS A 542 27.91 -9.22 18.94
N TRP A 543 27.83 -10.15 18.01
CA TRP A 543 27.21 -9.93 16.71
C TRP A 543 26.53 -11.20 16.21
N LYS A 544 25.46 -11.01 15.43
CA LYS A 544 24.68 -12.08 14.81
C LYS A 544 24.30 -11.67 13.39
N LEU A 545 24.64 -12.53 12.42
CA LEU A 545 24.15 -12.42 11.05
C LEU A 545 22.86 -13.23 10.90
N THR A 546 21.81 -12.61 10.38
CA THR A 546 20.54 -13.26 10.06
C THR A 546 20.25 -13.09 8.58
N LEU A 547 19.99 -14.19 7.87
CA LEU A 547 19.70 -14.21 6.45
C LEU A 547 18.22 -14.52 6.24
N TYR A 548 17.56 -13.71 5.41
CA TYR A 548 16.21 -13.94 4.93
C TYR A 548 16.29 -14.16 3.42
N GLY A 549 15.44 -15.01 2.89
CA GLY A 549 15.57 -15.41 1.50
C GLY A 549 14.46 -16.30 1.01
N SER A 550 14.58 -16.64 -0.27
CA SER A 550 13.67 -17.56 -0.95
C SER A 550 14.40 -18.84 -1.33
N SER A 551 13.63 -19.87 -1.68
CA SER A 551 14.14 -21.11 -2.23
C SER A 551 14.46 -21.06 -3.71
N LEU A 552 14.25 -19.90 -4.35
CA LEU A 552 14.53 -19.73 -5.77
C LEU A 552 16.02 -19.90 -6.01
N THR A 553 16.35 -20.76 -6.97
CA THR A 553 17.68 -20.88 -7.53
C THR A 553 18.08 -19.56 -8.18
N TYR A 554 19.39 -19.32 -8.27
CA TYR A 554 19.92 -18.16 -8.99
C TYR A 554 19.49 -18.11 -10.47
N SER A 555 19.32 -19.27 -11.11
CA SER A 555 18.77 -19.36 -12.47
C SER A 555 17.31 -18.89 -12.55
N GLU A 556 16.47 -19.31 -11.61
CA GLU A 556 15.06 -18.90 -11.58
C GLU A 556 14.91 -17.40 -11.35
N VAL A 557 15.79 -16.77 -10.55
CA VAL A 557 15.82 -15.31 -10.40
C VAL A 557 16.12 -14.63 -11.73
N LYS A 558 17.09 -15.12 -12.50
CA LYS A 558 17.41 -14.58 -13.84
C LYS A 558 16.28 -14.80 -14.85
N ASP A 559 15.65 -15.97 -14.82
CA ASP A 559 14.53 -16.26 -15.71
C ASP A 559 13.35 -15.31 -15.41
N ARG A 560 13.11 -15.00 -14.13
CA ARG A 560 12.13 -13.99 -13.72
C ARG A 560 12.50 -12.58 -14.15
N GLN A 561 13.76 -12.17 -14.03
CA GLN A 561 14.23 -10.87 -14.56
C GLN A 561 13.92 -10.76 -16.05
N ARG A 562 14.25 -11.79 -16.84
CA ARG A 562 13.93 -11.81 -18.28
C ARG A 562 12.43 -11.75 -18.53
N LEU A 563 11.62 -12.51 -17.79
CA LEU A 563 10.15 -12.47 -17.93
C LEU A 563 9.58 -11.08 -17.62
N VAL A 564 10.11 -10.40 -16.61
CA VAL A 564 9.74 -9.02 -16.29
C VAL A 564 10.17 -8.09 -17.42
N GLU A 565 11.41 -8.14 -17.88
CA GLU A 565 11.90 -7.33 -19.02
C GLU A 565 11.05 -7.51 -20.29
N GLU A 566 10.71 -8.76 -20.63
CA GLU A 566 9.81 -9.05 -21.76
C GLU A 566 8.39 -8.54 -21.51
N ALA A 567 7.87 -8.58 -20.28
CA ALA A 567 6.57 -8.00 -19.94
C ALA A 567 6.57 -6.47 -20.05
N MET A 568 7.62 -5.80 -19.58
CA MET A 568 7.83 -4.36 -19.73
C MET A 568 7.88 -3.93 -21.21
N SER A 569 8.30 -4.82 -22.11
CA SER A 569 8.36 -4.54 -23.56
C SER A 569 6.98 -4.39 -24.23
N GLY A 570 5.91 -4.74 -23.52
CA GLY A 570 4.55 -4.67 -24.03
C GLY A 570 4.11 -5.89 -24.87
N GLN A 571 4.91 -6.95 -24.91
CA GLN A 571 4.60 -8.17 -25.68
C GLN A 571 3.51 -9.05 -25.00
N TYR A 572 3.37 -8.98 -23.68
CA TYR A 572 2.40 -9.78 -22.90
C TYR A 572 1.18 -8.96 -22.43
N LEU A 573 0.84 -7.86 -23.11
CA LEU A 573 -0.22 -6.93 -22.68
C LEU A 573 -1.64 -7.49 -22.78
N ASP A 574 -1.83 -8.63 -23.42
CA ASP A 574 -3.11 -9.28 -23.58
C ASP A 574 -2.97 -10.79 -23.35
N SER A 575 -3.22 -11.23 -22.11
CA SER A 575 -3.86 -12.52 -21.89
C SER A 575 -4.36 -12.62 -20.45
N SER A 576 -5.61 -13.02 -20.35
CA SER A 576 -6.32 -13.53 -19.17
C SER A 576 -5.66 -14.79 -18.57
N PHE A 577 -4.35 -14.73 -18.32
CA PHE A 577 -3.50 -15.84 -17.90
C PHE A 577 -3.01 -15.67 -16.45
N SER A 578 -3.86 -15.14 -15.57
CA SER A 578 -3.57 -15.17 -14.14
C SER A 578 -4.32 -16.34 -13.51
N LEU A 579 -3.56 -17.29 -12.94
CA LEU A 579 -4.13 -18.42 -12.18
C LEU A 579 -5.02 -17.88 -11.06
N PRO A 580 -6.14 -18.50 -10.68
CA PRO A 580 -6.94 -18.03 -9.55
C PRO A 580 -6.08 -17.93 -8.28
N CYS A 581 -6.39 -16.96 -7.43
CA CYS A 581 -5.70 -16.82 -6.15
C CYS A 581 -5.97 -18.05 -5.27
N PRO A 582 -4.95 -18.56 -4.55
CA PRO A 582 -5.17 -19.59 -3.55
C PRO A 582 -6.10 -19.05 -2.44
N PRO A 583 -6.83 -19.92 -1.72
CA PRO A 583 -7.56 -19.49 -0.53
C PRO A 583 -6.58 -18.97 0.51
N GLY A 584 -6.94 -17.85 1.16
CA GLY A 584 -6.19 -17.34 2.32
C GLY A 584 -6.38 -18.21 3.56
N LEU A 585 -5.69 -17.86 4.64
CA LEU A 585 -5.91 -18.40 5.97
C LEU A 585 -7.34 -18.11 6.45
N ASP A 586 -8.00 -19.14 6.98
CA ASP A 586 -9.26 -18.99 7.71
C ASP A 586 -8.99 -18.35 9.07
N VAL A 587 -9.06 -17.02 9.12
CA VAL A 587 -8.94 -16.26 10.37
C VAL A 587 -10.34 -16.16 10.99
N PRO A 588 -10.56 -16.62 12.24
CA PRO A 588 -11.84 -16.47 12.90
C PRO A 588 -12.20 -14.98 13.01
N PRO A 589 -13.48 -14.60 12.82
CA PRO A 589 -13.88 -13.20 12.88
C PRO A 589 -13.51 -12.61 14.25
N GLU A 590 -13.02 -11.38 14.24
CA GLU A 590 -12.69 -10.63 15.45
C GLU A 590 -13.92 -10.62 16.38
N ILE A 591 -13.73 -10.97 17.66
CA ILE A 591 -14.83 -10.94 18.64
C ILE A 591 -15.13 -9.46 18.89
N ILE A 592 -16.07 -8.91 18.15
CA ILE A 592 -16.63 -7.58 18.40
C ILE A 592 -17.35 -7.67 19.74
N ASN A 593 -16.69 -7.27 20.83
CA ASN A 593 -17.35 -7.08 22.10
C ASN A 593 -18.18 -5.78 21.99
N PRO A 594 -19.53 -5.87 21.96
CA PRO A 594 -20.38 -4.69 21.78
C PRO A 594 -20.33 -3.72 22.97
N PHE A 595 -19.65 -4.10 24.05
CA PHE A 595 -19.51 -3.29 25.26
C PHE A 595 -18.05 -2.88 25.46
N THR A 596 -17.79 -1.58 25.33
CA THR A 596 -16.54 -0.97 25.78
C THR A 596 -16.46 -0.97 27.31
N SER A 597 -15.26 -0.86 27.88
CA SER A 597 -15.07 -0.71 29.34
C SER A 597 -15.90 0.45 29.91
N ASN A 598 -16.06 1.52 29.14
CA ASN A 598 -16.87 2.67 29.51
C ASN A 598 -18.37 2.35 29.51
N ASN A 599 -18.88 1.61 28.52
CA ASN A 599 -20.28 1.15 28.51
C ASN A 599 -20.56 0.22 29.69
N LEU A 600 -19.62 -0.66 30.04
CA LEU A 600 -19.73 -1.53 31.21
C LEU A 600 -19.77 -0.72 32.52
N LYS A 601 -18.90 0.29 32.66
CA LYS A 601 -18.90 1.20 33.81
C LYS A 601 -20.22 1.97 33.90
N PHE A 602 -20.74 2.45 32.78
CA PHE A 602 -22.03 3.16 32.73
C PHE A 602 -23.19 2.24 33.13
N LEU A 603 -23.23 1.02 32.61
CA LEU A 603 -24.23 0.01 32.97
C LEU A 603 -24.12 -0.40 34.44
N LEU A 604 -22.90 -0.53 34.97
CA LEU A 604 -22.67 -0.82 36.39
C LEU A 604 -23.17 0.33 37.27
N LEU A 605 -22.85 1.58 36.93
CA LEU A 605 -23.31 2.76 37.65
C LEU A 605 -24.83 2.90 37.60
N LEU A 606 -25.44 2.68 36.43
CA LEU A 606 -26.89 2.66 36.25
C LEU A 606 -27.55 1.55 37.08
N GLY A 607 -26.95 0.36 37.11
CA GLY A 607 -27.39 -0.76 37.94
C GLY A 607 -27.31 -0.45 39.44
N CYS A 608 -26.20 0.14 39.89
CA CYS A 608 -26.05 0.60 41.26
C CYS A 608 -27.10 1.67 41.62
N PHE A 609 -27.32 2.65 40.74
CA PHE A 609 -28.34 3.67 40.94
C PHE A 609 -29.75 3.06 41.05
N ALA A 610 -30.11 2.13 40.15
CA ALA A 610 -31.39 1.44 40.19
C ALA A 610 -31.57 0.60 41.47
N LEU A 611 -30.50 -0.04 41.97
CA LEU A 611 -30.52 -0.77 43.24
C LEU A 611 -30.78 0.18 44.42
N PHE A 612 -30.05 1.30 44.51
CA PHE A 612 -30.23 2.29 45.57
C PHE A 612 -31.63 2.90 45.53
N TRP A 613 -32.14 3.21 44.33
CA TRP A 613 -33.49 3.72 44.13
C TRP A 613 -34.55 2.72 44.58
N SER A 614 -34.39 1.44 44.21
CA SER A 614 -35.29 0.36 44.63
C SER A 614 -35.27 0.16 46.15
N LEU A 615 -34.09 0.19 46.78
CA LEU A 615 -33.96 0.09 48.23
C LEU A 615 -34.62 1.28 48.93
N TYR A 616 -34.42 2.51 48.43
CA TYR A 616 -35.07 3.70 48.96
C TYR A 616 -36.60 3.59 48.91
N TYR A 617 -37.17 3.24 47.76
CA TYR A 617 -38.62 3.05 47.61
C TYR A 617 -39.15 1.91 48.48
N THR A 618 -38.39 0.82 48.60
CA THR A 618 -38.77 -0.29 49.48
C THR A 618 -38.77 0.16 50.94
N LEU A 619 -37.80 0.98 51.36
CA LEU A 619 -37.74 1.55 52.70
C LEU A 619 -38.89 2.54 52.95
N GLU A 620 -39.21 3.39 51.97
CA GLU A 620 -40.32 4.32 52.03
C GLU A 620 -41.67 3.58 52.18
N VAL A 621 -41.91 2.57 51.35
CA VAL A 621 -43.14 1.75 51.41
C VAL A 621 -43.23 0.94 52.70
N THR A 622 -42.12 0.39 53.19
CA THR A 622 -42.12 -0.36 54.46
C THR A 622 -42.32 0.56 55.67
N MET A 623 -41.75 1.76 55.67
CA MET A 623 -41.99 2.77 56.70
C MET A 623 -43.44 3.29 56.66
N ALA A 624 -43.99 3.54 55.46
CA ALA A 624 -45.40 3.91 55.30
C ALA A 624 -46.35 2.80 55.77
N HIS A 625 -46.01 1.52 55.53
CA HIS A 625 -46.77 0.38 56.05
C HIS A 625 -46.62 0.18 57.56
N LEU A 626 -45.47 0.52 58.16
CA LEU A 626 -45.28 0.54 59.62
C LEU A 626 -46.14 1.63 60.26
N GLU A 627 -46.18 2.84 59.69
CA GLU A 627 -47.09 3.89 60.17
C GLU A 627 -48.57 3.52 59.96
N LEU A 628 -48.92 2.86 58.85
CA LEU A 628 -50.29 2.37 58.63
C LEU A 628 -50.67 1.25 59.60
N ARG A 629 -49.72 0.39 59.99
CA ARG A 629 -49.91 -0.68 60.97
C ARG A 629 -50.00 -0.11 62.39
N ASP A 630 -49.29 0.97 62.70
CA ASP A 630 -49.45 1.71 63.95
C ASP A 630 -50.78 2.49 64.01
N LEU A 631 -51.25 3.07 62.89
CA LEU A 631 -52.58 3.68 62.79
C LEU A 631 -53.73 2.67 62.91
N LEU A 632 -53.59 1.46 62.34
CA LEU A 632 -54.58 0.38 62.44
C LEU A 632 -54.52 -0.37 63.78
N CYS A 633 -53.37 -0.40 64.47
CA CYS A 633 -53.24 -0.95 65.82
C CYS A 633 -53.69 0.03 66.93
N LEU A 634 -53.59 1.34 66.72
CA LEU A 634 -54.01 2.35 67.70
C LEU A 634 -55.54 2.59 67.76
N ARG A 635 -56.32 2.06 66.80
CA ARG A 635 -57.79 2.16 66.84
C ARG A 635 -58.48 1.06 67.68
N LYS A 636 -57.72 0.29 68.47
CA LYS A 636 -58.25 -0.72 69.39
C LYS A 636 -57.77 -0.57 70.83
N ARG A 637 -57.56 0.65 71.35
CA ARG A 637 -57.58 0.90 72.80
C ARG A 637 -57.56 2.38 73.15
N ARG A 638 -58.59 2.80 73.90
CA ARG A 638 -58.87 4.09 74.60
C ARG A 638 -60.06 4.81 73.92
N ARG A 639 -61.22 5.00 74.54
CA ARG A 639 -61.50 5.30 75.95
C ARG A 639 -62.92 4.84 76.35
N GLY A 640 -63.03 4.17 77.49
CA GLY A 640 -64.24 4.19 78.31
C GLY A 640 -64.15 5.33 79.34
N HIS A 641 -65.26 6.08 79.44
CA HIS A 641 -65.70 6.93 80.55
C HIS A 641 -64.87 8.16 80.96
N ARG A 642 -65.44 9.37 80.76
CA ARG A 642 -66.42 9.99 81.68
C ARG A 642 -67.13 11.18 80.98
N ALA A 643 -68.41 11.36 81.29
CA ALA A 643 -69.37 12.23 80.61
C ALA A 643 -69.32 13.71 81.05
N ARG A 644 -69.57 14.64 80.11
CA ARG A 644 -70.66 15.65 80.09
C ARG A 644 -70.45 16.68 78.97
N GLY A 645 -71.51 16.97 78.20
CA GLY A 645 -71.76 18.32 77.63
C GLY A 645 -71.54 18.56 76.12
N VAL A 646 -72.55 18.20 75.31
CA VAL A 646 -73.30 19.04 74.31
C VAL A 646 -72.59 19.88 73.21
N GLU A 647 -73.11 19.70 71.98
CA GLU A 647 -73.13 20.48 70.69
C GLU A 647 -71.80 20.83 69.99
N GLU A 648 -71.51 20.28 68.79
CA GLU A 648 -71.96 20.64 67.42
C GLU A 648 -71.25 21.88 66.82
N ALA A 649 -70.39 21.68 65.81
CA ALA A 649 -70.51 22.26 64.46
C ALA A 649 -69.22 22.14 63.62
N ALA A 650 -69.43 22.15 62.30
CA ALA A 650 -68.58 21.83 61.14
C ALA A 650 -67.49 22.90 60.80
N PRO A 651 -66.66 22.70 59.75
CA PRO A 651 -65.29 23.23 59.62
C PRO A 651 -65.15 24.44 58.68
N GLU A 652 -64.00 25.11 58.68
CA GLU A 652 -63.56 25.95 57.56
C GLU A 652 -62.04 25.84 57.26
N HIS A 653 -61.78 25.98 55.96
CA HIS A 653 -60.52 26.06 55.22
C HIS A 653 -59.58 27.18 55.69
N GLU A 654 -58.28 27.09 55.38
CA GLU A 654 -57.63 28.08 54.49
C GLU A 654 -56.18 27.72 54.11
N GLU A 655 -55.89 27.98 52.84
CA GLU A 655 -54.59 27.95 52.17
C GLU A 655 -53.61 28.99 52.71
N LYS A 656 -52.30 28.78 52.49
CA LYS A 656 -51.46 29.82 51.87
C LYS A 656 -50.10 29.34 51.37
N GLU A 657 -49.89 29.59 50.08
CA GLU A 657 -48.61 29.68 49.39
C GLU A 657 -47.69 30.80 49.94
N ARG A 658 -46.37 30.55 49.86
CA ARG A 658 -45.35 31.46 49.29
C ARG A 658 -43.98 30.77 49.35
N ASP A 659 -43.34 30.45 48.22
CA ASP A 659 -42.63 31.29 47.24
C ASP A 659 -41.17 31.61 47.64
N SER A 660 -40.29 31.14 46.73
CA SER A 660 -38.91 31.53 46.37
C SER A 660 -37.93 32.18 47.37
N ARG A 661 -36.73 31.59 47.47
CA ARG A 661 -35.51 32.08 46.76
C ARG A 661 -34.28 31.24 47.08
N ILE A 662 -33.52 31.01 46.01
CA ILE A 662 -32.15 30.47 45.98
C ILE A 662 -31.18 31.64 46.17
N GLU A 663 -30.15 31.45 47.00
CA GLU A 663 -28.87 32.15 46.86
C GLU A 663 -27.71 31.23 47.30
N LEU A 664 -26.68 31.20 46.44
CA LEU A 664 -25.40 30.51 46.59
C LEU A 664 -24.52 31.19 47.65
N HIS A 665 -23.72 30.41 48.38
CA HIS A 665 -22.46 30.90 48.94
C HIS A 665 -21.35 29.84 48.82
N SER A 666 -20.24 30.29 48.24
CA SER A 666 -18.90 29.69 48.21
C SER A 666 -18.15 29.92 49.53
N VAL A 667 -17.38 28.94 50.01
CA VAL A 667 -16.22 29.15 50.91
C VAL A 667 -15.14 28.11 50.59
N ALA A 668 -13.89 28.57 50.58
CA ALA A 668 -12.65 27.87 50.27
C ALA A 668 -11.89 27.38 51.53
N ASP A 669 -10.91 26.51 51.25
CA ASP A 669 -9.65 26.18 51.95
C ASP A 669 -9.62 25.31 53.21
N VAL A 670 -8.73 24.29 53.18
CA VAL A 670 -7.41 24.23 53.89
C VAL A 670 -6.72 22.84 53.65
N ASP A 671 -5.50 22.86 53.07
CA ASP A 671 -4.22 22.13 53.33
C ASP A 671 -4.20 20.73 54.03
N THR A 672 -3.24 19.79 53.88
CA THR A 672 -1.91 19.64 53.22
C THR A 672 -1.45 18.17 53.38
N ARG A 673 -0.67 17.62 52.43
CA ARG A 673 0.69 16.99 52.61
C ARG A 673 1.07 16.01 51.47
N PRO A 674 2.31 16.07 50.95
CA PRO A 674 2.87 15.14 49.96
C PRO A 674 3.74 14.03 50.59
N LEU A 675 3.87 12.89 49.90
CA LEU A 675 4.78 11.79 50.23
C LEU A 675 5.97 11.78 49.26
N LEU A 676 7.16 12.02 49.82
CA LEU A 676 8.48 11.71 49.25
C LEU A 676 8.98 10.42 49.92
N ILE A 677 9.51 9.48 49.14
CA ILE A 677 10.40 8.42 49.66
C ILE A 677 11.66 8.40 48.81
N SER A 678 12.78 8.48 49.53
CA SER A 678 14.16 8.66 49.13
C SER A 678 14.87 7.34 48.80
N GLU A 679 15.91 7.50 47.98
CA GLU A 679 17.01 6.56 47.77
C GLU A 679 17.72 6.15 49.08
N GLU A 680 18.19 4.90 49.12
CA GLU A 680 19.38 4.50 49.89
C GLU A 680 20.18 3.43 49.13
N ARG A 681 21.44 3.75 48.82
CA ARG A 681 22.58 2.81 48.78
C ARG A 681 23.45 3.12 50.00
N PRO A 682 24.19 2.14 50.55
CA PRO A 682 25.64 2.13 50.28
C PRO A 682 26.34 0.75 50.28
N GLY A 683 27.44 0.68 49.50
CA GLY A 683 28.74 0.09 49.92
C GLY A 683 28.98 -1.42 49.82
N THR A 684 29.54 -1.89 48.71
CA THR A 684 30.92 -2.46 48.55
C THR A 684 31.19 -2.73 47.08
#